data_AF-A0A7C5WBM0-F1
#
_entry.id   AF-A0A7C5WBM0-F1
#
_cell.length_a   1.000
_cell.length_b   1.000
_cell.length_c   1.000
_cell.angle_alpha   90.00
_cell.angle_beta   90.00
_cell.angle_gamma   90.00
#
_symmetry.space_group_name_H-M   'P 1'
#
loop_
_entity.id
_entity.type
_entity.pdbx_description
1 polymer ?
#
loop_
_entity_poly.entity_id
_entity_poly.type
_entity_poly.pdbx_seq_one_letter_code
_entity_poly.pdbx_strand_id
1 'polypeptide(L)'
;YMWGYDNVGSSSDPNSLIYRGPEPFSEPETDMIRQLCEEVPFTIALNYHSYSNLLLFPWGYIKAGTPDNHIYTTHAGLMTSENGYVIGSSSVVLYVNNGATDDWMYGEQTTKAKIFSYTPEVGSTSDGFWPAVNRIIPLCQENMFQSLHAGLLSLQYGAIRDKNPSYLADKDGYLRFGIQRMGFEDGGAFTLNVEPLSEWITGVGQPVQHSNLELLETVSDSIAYSLLPATPYGTQIRFLTTLCNGHFQVSDTISKFFGMPDTLFYEDGSNLAQWSGDWGISMQTYVSPPSCIADSPQGNYAGDANTSITTNNPVHLTDAAWAELSYWAKWDIVQGWDYVQIQASTDQGETWTPLGGKFTIAGSLQQAPGQPIYEGSQSEWVHEKIDLADFLGEIVLFRFVLKSNIFITAQGFFFDDFTVTAIPKIEVLVAGFSSDADVVLEGSHVQFYDLSSGNPDSWLWQFQGGEPASSTEQNPLVYYSMPGSFDVSLQVSNNDGSDLIELSEYLLVLDSILCQPQVFAGADTIILAGQSFATVHAQAENYSALHWITSGDGEFDNDTLLIATYTPGSQDIQQQEAMLTLTAFPYFEVCSSASHSLVLSIDSGTGIQAPEPAPFSIYPNPVSGFINVVFSHTISGGLLEIISLTGTVLLSEKLENAQNLQLDLTGLQHGILFLRVNLKEIVFVEKLVLMNR
;
A
#
# COMPACT_ATOMS: atom_id res chain seq x y z
N TYR A 1 4.64 -60.19 -16.74
CA TYR A 1 5.01 -60.72 -15.41
C TYR A 1 6.13 -61.74 -15.40
N MET A 2 6.39 -62.49 -16.49
CA MET A 2 7.58 -63.33 -16.63
C MET A 2 7.86 -64.21 -15.38
N TRP A 3 6.83 -64.83 -14.81
CA TRP A 3 7.03 -65.83 -13.76
C TRP A 3 7.96 -66.89 -14.29
N GLY A 4 8.96 -67.30 -13.51
CA GLY A 4 9.85 -68.34 -14.01
C GLY A 4 11.12 -67.86 -14.69
N TYR A 5 11.21 -66.58 -15.09
CA TYR A 5 11.99 -66.14 -16.27
C TYR A 5 13.40 -66.72 -16.41
N ASP A 6 14.24 -66.48 -15.40
CA ASP A 6 15.68 -66.74 -15.46
C ASP A 6 16.24 -67.24 -14.11
N ASN A 7 15.37 -67.54 -13.14
CA ASN A 7 15.72 -67.82 -11.75
C ASN A 7 16.49 -66.70 -11.02
N VAL A 8 16.38 -65.46 -11.51
CA VAL A 8 16.89 -64.27 -10.84
C VAL A 8 15.71 -63.48 -10.27
N GLY A 9 15.76 -63.16 -8.98
CA GLY A 9 14.68 -62.43 -8.30
C GLY A 9 13.48 -63.29 -7.87
N SER A 10 13.54 -64.61 -8.06
CA SER A 10 12.65 -65.61 -7.44
C SER A 10 13.34 -66.99 -7.49
N SER A 11 12.88 -67.98 -6.72
CA SER A 11 13.49 -69.32 -6.62
C SER A 11 12.50 -70.44 -6.90
N SER A 12 12.98 -71.57 -7.45
CA SER A 12 12.23 -72.82 -7.57
C SER A 12 12.45 -73.78 -6.40
N ASP A 13 13.34 -73.45 -5.45
CA ASP A 13 13.57 -74.21 -4.22
C ASP A 13 12.47 -73.88 -3.19
N PRO A 14 11.65 -74.84 -2.75
CA PRO A 14 10.60 -74.64 -1.74
C PRO A 14 11.09 -74.11 -0.39
N ASN A 15 12.39 -74.19 -0.09
CA ASN A 15 12.98 -73.65 1.15
C ASN A 15 13.46 -72.21 1.01
N SER A 16 13.37 -71.62 -0.18
CA SER A 16 13.78 -70.23 -0.41
C SER A 16 12.75 -69.24 0.10
N LEU A 17 13.19 -68.13 0.69
CA LEU A 17 12.32 -67.01 1.09
C LEU A 17 11.60 -66.34 -0.08
N ILE A 18 12.10 -66.56 -1.30
CA ILE A 18 11.54 -66.03 -2.56
C ILE A 18 11.05 -67.18 -3.45
N TYR A 19 10.58 -68.28 -2.85
CA TYR A 19 10.00 -69.41 -3.57
C TYR A 19 8.76 -68.96 -4.35
N ARG A 20 8.72 -69.28 -5.65
CA ARG A 20 7.69 -68.78 -6.58
C ARG A 20 6.45 -69.67 -6.74
N GLY A 21 6.40 -70.80 -6.01
CA GLY A 21 5.39 -71.84 -6.21
C GLY A 21 5.73 -72.81 -7.36
N PRO A 22 4.96 -73.90 -7.51
CA PRO A 22 5.13 -74.88 -8.60
C PRO A 22 4.67 -74.37 -9.98
N GLU A 23 3.75 -73.41 -10.03
CA GLU A 23 3.21 -72.80 -11.25
C GLU A 23 2.67 -71.38 -10.94
N PRO A 24 2.49 -70.50 -11.95
CA PRO A 24 1.85 -69.19 -11.75
C PRO A 24 0.49 -69.35 -11.07
N PHE A 25 0.21 -68.52 -10.07
CA PHE A 25 -1.06 -68.54 -9.32
C PHE A 25 -1.38 -69.86 -8.60
N SER A 26 -0.35 -70.63 -8.24
CA SER A 26 -0.52 -71.85 -7.43
C SER A 26 -0.99 -71.59 -6.00
N GLU A 27 -0.71 -70.40 -5.46
CA GLU A 27 -1.20 -69.99 -4.14
C GLU A 27 -2.64 -69.45 -4.24
N PRO A 28 -3.59 -69.96 -3.44
CA PRO A 28 -5.00 -69.59 -3.55
C PRO A 28 -5.25 -68.09 -3.34
N GLU A 29 -4.44 -67.42 -2.52
CA GLU A 29 -4.51 -65.98 -2.27
C GLU A 29 -4.19 -65.19 -3.56
N THR A 30 -3.15 -65.60 -4.28
CA THR A 30 -2.76 -64.94 -5.54
C THR A 30 -3.77 -65.22 -6.66
N ASP A 31 -4.35 -66.42 -6.69
CA ASP A 31 -5.40 -66.78 -7.63
C ASP A 31 -6.70 -65.99 -7.40
N MET A 32 -7.05 -65.72 -6.14
CA MET A 32 -8.18 -64.85 -5.80
C MET A 32 -8.00 -63.42 -6.33
N ILE A 33 -6.80 -62.84 -6.18
CA ILE A 33 -6.51 -61.51 -6.74
C ILE A 33 -6.53 -61.54 -8.26
N ARG A 34 -6.02 -62.61 -8.88
CA ARG A 34 -6.11 -62.82 -10.33
C ARG A 34 -7.55 -62.77 -10.81
N GLN A 35 -8.42 -63.58 -10.22
CA GLN A 35 -9.85 -63.64 -10.56
C GLN A 35 -10.52 -62.27 -10.36
N LEU A 36 -10.24 -61.60 -9.25
CA LEU A 36 -10.79 -60.27 -8.97
C LEU A 36 -10.39 -59.24 -10.05
N CYS A 37 -9.12 -59.23 -10.49
CA CYS A 37 -8.66 -58.35 -11.56
C CYS A 37 -9.18 -58.73 -12.96
N GLU A 38 -9.55 -59.99 -13.18
CA GLU A 38 -10.19 -60.44 -14.43
C GLU A 38 -11.69 -60.11 -14.46
N GLU A 39 -12.35 -60.06 -13.29
CA GLU A 39 -13.76 -59.72 -13.17
C GLU A 39 -14.02 -58.21 -13.10
N VAL A 40 -13.11 -57.44 -12.50
CA VAL A 40 -13.28 -56.01 -12.24
C VAL A 40 -12.25 -55.19 -13.02
N PRO A 41 -12.68 -54.19 -13.82
CA PRO A 41 -11.78 -53.38 -14.63
C PRO A 41 -11.11 -52.27 -13.80
N PHE A 42 -10.19 -52.64 -12.92
CA PHE A 42 -9.40 -51.65 -12.17
C PHE A 42 -8.50 -50.85 -13.10
N THR A 43 -8.39 -49.55 -12.85
CA THR A 43 -7.47 -48.67 -13.59
C THR A 43 -6.12 -48.55 -12.89
N ILE A 44 -6.13 -48.34 -11.58
CA ILE A 44 -4.95 -48.19 -10.73
C ILE A 44 -5.01 -49.20 -9.59
N ALA A 45 -3.85 -49.74 -9.19
CA ALA A 45 -3.70 -50.57 -7.99
C ALA A 45 -2.50 -50.11 -7.16
N LEU A 46 -2.67 -50.04 -5.83
CA LEU A 46 -1.59 -49.79 -4.87
C LEU A 46 -1.35 -51.04 -4.03
N ASN A 47 -0.23 -51.72 -4.27
CA ASN A 47 0.20 -52.93 -3.56
C ASN A 47 1.12 -52.52 -2.41
N TYR A 48 0.55 -52.24 -1.23
CA TYR A 48 1.32 -51.72 -0.08
C TYR A 48 2.27 -52.77 0.51
N HIS A 49 3.55 -52.40 0.61
CA HIS A 49 4.63 -53.14 1.25
C HIS A 49 5.36 -52.23 2.28
N SER A 50 6.34 -52.79 2.98
CA SER A 50 7.29 -52.06 3.82
C SER A 50 8.63 -52.79 3.75
N TYR A 51 9.77 -52.13 3.68
CA TYR A 51 10.07 -50.71 3.91
C TYR A 51 11.01 -50.20 2.82
N SER A 52 11.18 -48.89 2.68
CA SER A 52 12.34 -48.15 2.09
C SER A 52 11.99 -46.72 1.61
N ASN A 53 10.79 -46.20 1.87
CA ASN A 53 10.29 -44.92 1.34
C ASN A 53 10.35 -44.87 -0.20
N LEU A 54 9.84 -45.92 -0.86
CA LEU A 54 9.85 -46.04 -2.32
C LEU A 54 8.42 -46.11 -2.87
N LEU A 55 8.22 -45.60 -4.08
CA LEU A 55 7.05 -45.92 -4.89
C LEU A 55 7.50 -46.63 -6.17
N LEU A 56 7.40 -47.95 -6.13
CA LEU A 56 7.86 -48.82 -7.20
C LEU A 56 6.78 -49.03 -8.24
N PHE A 57 7.20 -49.30 -9.47
CA PHE A 57 6.32 -49.71 -10.56
C PHE A 57 7.02 -50.72 -11.49
N PRO A 58 6.34 -51.28 -12.50
CA PRO A 58 6.98 -52.19 -13.46
C PRO A 58 8.13 -51.54 -14.25
N TRP A 59 9.11 -52.28 -14.76
CA TRP A 59 9.25 -53.73 -14.63
C TRP A 59 10.11 -54.11 -13.42
N GLY A 60 9.68 -55.17 -12.74
CA GLY A 60 10.49 -55.90 -11.78
C GLY A 60 11.42 -56.92 -12.43
N TYR A 61 10.96 -57.62 -13.46
CA TYR A 61 11.71 -58.77 -14.02
C TYR A 61 12.92 -58.38 -14.88
N ILE A 62 13.03 -57.10 -15.30
CA ILE A 62 14.11 -56.61 -16.16
C ILE A 62 14.40 -55.14 -15.89
N LYS A 63 15.67 -54.75 -16.00
CA LYS A 63 16.13 -53.35 -15.92
C LYS A 63 15.84 -52.59 -17.22
N ALA A 64 14.55 -52.39 -17.50
CA ALA A 64 14.06 -51.60 -18.62
C ALA A 64 12.77 -50.87 -18.22
N GLY A 65 12.52 -49.71 -18.82
CA GLY A 65 11.24 -49.02 -18.67
C GLY A 65 10.10 -49.75 -19.36
N THR A 66 8.88 -49.52 -18.91
CA THR A 66 7.68 -49.95 -19.62
C THR A 66 7.45 -49.10 -20.88
N PRO A 67 6.63 -49.55 -21.86
CA PRO A 67 6.17 -48.68 -22.93
C PRO A 67 5.50 -47.39 -22.43
N ASP A 68 4.84 -47.47 -21.27
CA ASP A 68 4.14 -46.35 -20.63
C ASP A 68 4.98 -45.70 -19.51
N ASN A 69 6.32 -45.81 -19.56
CA ASN A 69 7.18 -45.35 -18.46
C ASN A 69 6.99 -43.86 -18.15
N HIS A 70 6.73 -43.04 -19.17
CA HIS A 70 6.45 -41.62 -19.00
C HIS A 70 5.18 -41.37 -18.17
N ILE A 71 4.13 -42.17 -18.37
CA ILE A 71 2.89 -42.15 -17.57
C ILE A 71 3.21 -42.50 -16.12
N TYR A 72 3.95 -43.61 -15.92
CA TYR A 72 4.38 -44.03 -14.58
C TYR A 72 5.15 -42.94 -13.84
N THR A 73 6.16 -42.34 -14.45
CA THR A 73 6.97 -41.31 -13.81
C THR A 73 6.17 -40.05 -13.50
N THR A 74 5.28 -39.62 -14.40
CA THR A 74 4.43 -38.44 -14.18
C THR A 74 3.42 -38.65 -13.06
N HIS A 75 2.75 -39.80 -13.03
CA HIS A 75 1.79 -40.12 -11.98
C HIS A 75 2.45 -40.43 -10.64
N ALA A 76 3.55 -41.16 -10.63
CA ALA A 76 4.32 -41.43 -9.42
C ALA A 76 4.83 -40.12 -8.81
N GLY A 77 5.37 -39.20 -9.61
CA GLY A 77 5.82 -37.90 -9.14
C GLY A 77 4.70 -37.07 -8.49
N LEU A 78 3.47 -37.13 -9.02
CA LEU A 78 2.30 -36.53 -8.36
C LEU A 78 1.95 -37.27 -7.06
N MET A 79 1.92 -38.59 -7.08
CA MET A 79 1.57 -39.40 -5.91
C MET A 79 2.57 -39.24 -4.75
N THR A 80 3.84 -38.93 -5.04
CA THR A 80 4.89 -38.74 -4.03
C THR A 80 5.22 -37.28 -3.75
N SER A 81 4.45 -36.31 -4.26
CA SER A 81 4.75 -34.88 -4.11
C SER A 81 4.84 -34.41 -2.65
N GLU A 82 4.07 -35.05 -1.76
CA GLU A 82 3.99 -34.69 -0.34
C GLU A 82 4.97 -35.48 0.54
N ASN A 83 5.31 -36.71 0.17
CA ASN A 83 6.12 -37.61 1.01
C ASN A 83 7.56 -37.78 0.52
N GLY A 84 7.87 -37.33 -0.69
CA GLY A 84 9.21 -37.38 -1.27
C GLY A 84 9.74 -38.80 -1.48
N TYR A 85 8.87 -39.82 -1.58
CA TYR A 85 9.31 -41.20 -1.82
C TYR A 85 10.05 -41.30 -3.15
N VAL A 86 11.11 -42.10 -3.19
CA VAL A 86 11.88 -42.33 -4.42
C VAL A 86 11.04 -43.16 -5.38
N ILE A 87 10.83 -42.64 -6.58
CA ILE A 87 10.02 -43.30 -7.63
C ILE A 87 10.90 -44.09 -8.60
N GLY A 88 10.41 -45.22 -9.09
CA GLY A 88 11.02 -45.87 -10.25
C GLY A 88 10.62 -47.33 -10.43
N SER A 89 11.11 -47.94 -11.50
CA SER A 89 10.88 -49.36 -11.72
C SER A 89 11.55 -50.19 -10.62
N SER A 90 10.87 -51.22 -10.11
CA SER A 90 11.38 -52.08 -9.03
C SER A 90 12.78 -52.63 -9.32
N SER A 91 13.06 -53.04 -10.57
CA SER A 91 14.36 -53.61 -10.96
C SER A 91 15.53 -52.61 -10.92
N VAL A 92 15.24 -51.32 -11.06
CA VAL A 92 16.24 -50.24 -11.14
C VAL A 92 16.47 -49.63 -9.76
N VAL A 93 15.38 -49.31 -9.05
CA VAL A 93 15.44 -48.62 -7.74
C VAL A 93 15.73 -49.60 -6.60
N LEU A 94 15.27 -50.84 -6.71
CA LEU A 94 15.40 -51.83 -5.64
C LEU A 94 16.23 -53.05 -6.10
N TYR A 95 15.60 -54.05 -6.71
CA TYR A 95 16.25 -55.22 -7.28
C TYR A 95 15.34 -55.93 -8.27
N VAL A 96 15.94 -56.79 -9.11
CA VAL A 96 15.19 -57.63 -10.05
C VAL A 96 14.33 -58.63 -9.27
N ASN A 97 13.04 -58.68 -9.59
CA ASN A 97 12.08 -59.67 -9.08
C ASN A 97 11.18 -60.16 -10.23
N ASN A 98 10.88 -61.45 -10.30
CA ASN A 98 10.06 -61.99 -11.38
C ASN A 98 8.77 -62.62 -10.83
N GLY A 99 7.69 -62.56 -11.61
CA GLY A 99 6.37 -63.00 -11.15
C GLY A 99 5.67 -62.05 -10.18
N ALA A 100 6.17 -60.82 -10.02
CA ALA A 100 5.57 -59.82 -9.12
C ALA A 100 4.19 -59.34 -9.61
N THR A 101 3.35 -58.94 -8.65
CA THR A 101 1.97 -58.48 -8.89
C THR A 101 1.91 -57.30 -9.86
N ASP A 102 2.80 -56.31 -9.70
CA ASP A 102 2.80 -55.11 -10.55
C ASP A 102 3.03 -55.47 -12.04
N ASP A 103 4.01 -56.35 -12.30
CA ASP A 103 4.33 -56.80 -13.66
C ASP A 103 3.21 -57.63 -14.30
N TRP A 104 2.32 -58.23 -13.50
CA TRP A 104 1.13 -58.94 -13.98
C TRP A 104 -0.04 -58.00 -14.22
N MET A 105 -0.32 -57.13 -13.25
CA MET A 105 -1.38 -56.13 -13.34
C MET A 105 -1.20 -55.22 -14.56
N TYR A 106 0.03 -54.80 -14.87
CA TYR A 106 0.33 -54.01 -16.07
C TYR A 106 0.51 -54.85 -17.34
N GLY A 107 1.29 -55.93 -17.26
CA GLY A 107 1.76 -56.65 -18.44
C GLY A 107 0.77 -57.64 -19.06
N GLU A 108 -0.10 -58.26 -18.25
CA GLU A 108 -1.12 -59.19 -18.75
C GLU A 108 -2.37 -58.41 -19.20
N GLN A 109 -2.79 -58.58 -20.45
CA GLN A 109 -3.92 -57.84 -21.04
C GLN A 109 -4.85 -58.74 -21.88
N THR A 110 -4.60 -60.06 -21.91
CA THR A 110 -5.41 -61.01 -22.67
C THR A 110 -6.68 -61.41 -21.93
N THR A 111 -6.61 -61.55 -20.61
CA THR A 111 -7.77 -61.94 -19.76
C THR A 111 -8.40 -60.76 -19.02
N LYS A 112 -7.72 -59.61 -18.97
CA LYS A 112 -8.15 -58.41 -18.25
C LYS A 112 -7.69 -57.13 -18.94
N ALA A 113 -8.25 -55.99 -18.53
CA ALA A 113 -7.73 -54.70 -18.93
C ALA A 113 -6.35 -54.42 -18.31
N LYS A 114 -5.60 -53.49 -18.92
CA LYS A 114 -4.35 -52.97 -18.37
C LYS A 114 -4.63 -52.25 -17.04
N ILE A 115 -3.85 -52.58 -16.00
CA ILE A 115 -3.94 -51.93 -14.68
C ILE A 115 -2.59 -51.24 -14.41
N PHE A 116 -2.62 -49.96 -14.10
CA PHE A 116 -1.43 -49.21 -13.66
C PHE A 116 -1.19 -49.45 -12.18
N SER A 117 -0.36 -50.45 -11.89
CA SER A 117 -0.02 -50.89 -10.53
C SER A 117 1.26 -50.26 -10.01
N TYR A 118 1.27 -49.95 -8.71
CA TYR A 118 2.40 -49.41 -7.99
C TYR A 118 2.57 -50.13 -6.65
N THR A 119 3.81 -50.23 -6.17
CA THR A 119 4.14 -50.79 -4.86
C THR A 119 4.76 -49.71 -3.96
N PRO A 120 3.99 -49.14 -3.02
CA PRO A 120 4.55 -48.31 -1.96
C PRO A 120 5.33 -49.16 -0.95
N GLU A 121 6.59 -48.84 -0.72
CA GLU A 121 7.44 -49.42 0.34
C GLU A 121 7.46 -48.47 1.54
N VAL A 122 6.50 -48.63 2.43
CA VAL A 122 6.22 -47.68 3.51
C VAL A 122 7.29 -47.69 4.60
N GLY A 123 7.75 -46.50 4.97
CA GLY A 123 8.68 -46.29 6.07
C GLY A 123 10.14 -46.48 5.69
N SER A 124 11.01 -45.88 6.49
CA SER A 124 12.46 -45.88 6.24
C SER A 124 13.11 -47.20 6.63
N THR A 125 14.38 -47.37 6.27
CA THR A 125 15.23 -48.47 6.78
C THR A 125 15.28 -48.52 8.31
N SER A 126 15.09 -47.39 8.99
CA SER A 126 15.07 -47.34 10.46
C SER A 126 13.75 -47.83 11.06
N ASP A 127 12.65 -47.70 10.30
CA ASP A 127 11.34 -48.25 10.66
C ASP A 127 11.33 -49.78 10.46
N GLY A 128 11.92 -50.27 9.37
CA GLY A 128 11.99 -51.70 9.05
C GLY A 128 10.60 -52.34 8.91
N PHE A 129 10.52 -53.67 9.11
CA PHE A 129 9.24 -54.40 9.12
C PHE A 129 8.43 -54.20 10.42
N TRP A 130 9.05 -53.68 11.47
CA TRP A 130 8.48 -53.59 12.81
C TRP A 130 8.65 -52.17 13.37
N PRO A 131 8.00 -51.17 12.75
CA PRO A 131 8.10 -49.79 13.21
C PRO A 131 7.65 -49.65 14.66
N ALA A 132 8.20 -48.65 15.35
CA ALA A 132 7.72 -48.29 16.68
C ALA A 132 6.21 -47.95 16.64
N VAL A 133 5.46 -48.29 17.68
CA VAL A 133 3.99 -48.09 17.70
C VAL A 133 3.60 -46.63 17.45
N ASN A 134 4.42 -45.67 17.90
CA ASN A 134 4.20 -44.24 17.67
C ASN A 134 4.45 -43.80 16.22
N ARG A 135 5.08 -44.63 15.37
CA ARG A 135 5.29 -44.39 13.94
C ARG A 135 4.12 -44.83 13.07
N ILE A 136 3.21 -45.67 13.56
CA ILE A 136 2.09 -46.20 12.76
C ILE A 136 1.24 -45.08 12.15
N ILE A 137 0.73 -44.15 12.98
CA ILE A 137 -0.13 -43.06 12.49
C ILE A 137 0.63 -42.11 11.55
N PRO A 138 1.84 -41.63 11.90
CA PRO A 138 2.67 -40.87 10.97
C PRO A 138 2.90 -41.55 9.61
N LEU A 139 3.21 -42.85 9.59
CA LEU A 139 3.43 -43.63 8.37
C LEU A 139 2.16 -43.73 7.50
N CYS A 140 0.99 -43.84 8.12
CA CYS A 140 -0.27 -43.76 7.40
C CYS A 140 -0.55 -42.35 6.86
N GLN A 141 -0.25 -41.31 7.64
CA GLN A 141 -0.49 -39.91 7.25
C GLN A 141 0.41 -39.49 6.07
N GLU A 142 1.69 -39.84 6.09
CA GLU A 142 2.62 -39.55 4.98
C GLU A 142 2.20 -40.25 3.66
N ASN A 143 1.45 -41.36 3.73
CA ASN A 143 0.96 -42.08 2.53
C ASN A 143 -0.47 -41.70 2.12
N MET A 144 -1.15 -40.85 2.87
CA MET A 144 -2.55 -40.48 2.60
C MET A 144 -2.70 -39.79 1.25
N PHE A 145 -1.89 -38.78 0.97
CA PHE A 145 -1.98 -38.01 -0.29
C PHE A 145 -1.64 -38.86 -1.51
N GLN A 146 -0.69 -39.79 -1.37
CA GLN A 146 -0.38 -40.78 -2.41
C GLN A 146 -1.62 -41.59 -2.81
N SER A 147 -2.37 -42.11 -1.82
CA SER A 147 -3.62 -42.82 -2.07
C SER A 147 -4.73 -41.94 -2.66
N LEU A 148 -4.84 -40.69 -2.19
CA LEU A 148 -5.82 -39.74 -2.73
C LEU A 148 -5.52 -39.37 -4.19
N HIS A 149 -4.26 -39.13 -4.53
CA HIS A 149 -3.84 -38.87 -5.89
C HIS A 149 -4.08 -40.07 -6.80
N ALA A 150 -3.80 -41.30 -6.37
CA ALA A 150 -4.18 -42.50 -7.11
C ALA A 150 -5.71 -42.53 -7.39
N GLY A 151 -6.53 -42.18 -6.39
CA GLY A 151 -7.97 -42.05 -6.56
C GLY A 151 -8.36 -40.98 -7.61
N LEU A 152 -7.77 -39.79 -7.54
CA LEU A 152 -8.01 -38.72 -8.52
C LEU A 152 -7.60 -39.14 -9.94
N LEU A 153 -6.44 -39.76 -10.09
CA LEU A 153 -5.91 -40.23 -11.38
C LEU A 153 -6.77 -41.32 -12.01
N SER A 154 -7.57 -42.05 -11.23
CA SER A 154 -8.52 -43.03 -11.78
C SER A 154 -9.73 -42.37 -12.45
N LEU A 155 -9.99 -41.09 -12.17
CA LEU A 155 -11.11 -40.30 -12.69
C LEU A 155 -10.67 -39.35 -13.82
N GLN A 156 -11.57 -38.48 -14.27
CA GLN A 156 -11.22 -37.33 -15.08
C GLN A 156 -10.49 -36.31 -14.19
N TYR A 157 -9.16 -36.36 -14.17
CA TYR A 157 -8.32 -35.42 -13.42
C TYR A 157 -7.47 -34.60 -14.38
N GLY A 158 -7.40 -33.29 -14.14
CA GLY A 158 -6.57 -32.35 -14.86
C GLY A 158 -5.73 -31.54 -13.88
N ALA A 159 -4.55 -31.15 -14.33
CA ALA A 159 -3.66 -30.25 -13.61
C ALA A 159 -3.56 -28.92 -14.36
N ILE A 160 -3.49 -27.83 -13.59
CA ILE A 160 -3.19 -26.51 -14.13
C ILE A 160 -1.74 -26.16 -13.82
N ARG A 161 -1.09 -25.50 -14.77
CA ARG A 161 0.23 -24.91 -14.60
C ARG A 161 0.16 -23.43 -14.93
N ASP A 162 0.46 -22.61 -13.95
CA ASP A 162 0.69 -21.17 -14.16
C ASP A 162 1.92 -20.98 -15.06
N LYS A 163 1.74 -20.27 -16.18
CA LYS A 163 2.80 -19.93 -17.14
C LYS A 163 3.14 -18.43 -17.13
N ASN A 164 2.55 -17.67 -16.21
CA ASN A 164 2.77 -16.24 -16.11
C ASN A 164 4.06 -15.95 -15.35
N PRO A 165 4.75 -14.84 -15.66
CA PRO A 165 5.78 -14.31 -14.77
C PRO A 165 5.19 -13.99 -13.39
N SER A 166 6.03 -13.66 -12.41
CA SER A 166 5.59 -13.31 -11.05
C SER A 166 4.92 -11.93 -10.98
N TYR A 167 4.89 -11.19 -12.10
CA TYR A 167 4.35 -9.85 -12.23
C TYR A 167 3.30 -9.72 -13.35
N LEU A 168 2.56 -8.61 -13.34
CA LEU A 168 1.66 -8.17 -14.41
C LEU A 168 2.18 -6.83 -14.93
N ALA A 169 2.71 -6.79 -16.15
CA ALA A 169 3.26 -5.56 -16.73
C ALA A 169 2.16 -4.53 -17.04
N ASP A 170 1.02 -5.02 -17.52
CA ASP A 170 -0.09 -4.18 -18.01
C ASP A 170 -1.32 -4.30 -17.11
N LYS A 171 -2.13 -3.23 -17.07
CA LYS A 171 -3.41 -3.21 -16.36
C LYS A 171 -4.46 -4.08 -17.04
N ASP A 172 -4.37 -4.24 -18.35
CA ASP A 172 -5.20 -5.14 -19.14
C ASP A 172 -4.30 -6.18 -19.80
N GLY A 173 -4.59 -7.46 -19.57
CA GLY A 173 -3.73 -8.52 -20.05
C GLY A 173 -4.38 -9.88 -20.02
N TYR A 174 -3.56 -10.91 -20.12
CA TYR A 174 -4.00 -12.31 -20.17
C TYR A 174 -3.18 -13.17 -19.23
N LEU A 175 -3.86 -13.84 -18.30
CA LEU A 175 -3.28 -14.90 -17.48
C LEU A 175 -3.20 -16.18 -18.33
N ARG A 176 -1.99 -16.68 -18.56
CA ARG A 176 -1.70 -17.86 -19.38
C ARG A 176 -1.54 -19.11 -18.53
N PHE A 177 -2.17 -20.19 -18.94
CA PHE A 177 -2.16 -21.47 -18.23
C PHE A 177 -1.85 -22.62 -19.17
N GLY A 178 -1.18 -23.65 -18.65
CA GLY A 178 -1.21 -24.99 -19.23
C GLY A 178 -2.28 -25.82 -18.52
N ILE A 179 -3.17 -26.45 -19.28
CA ILE A 179 -4.17 -27.40 -18.77
C ILE A 179 -3.75 -28.76 -19.28
N GLN A 180 -3.41 -29.67 -18.38
CA GLN A 180 -2.95 -31.01 -18.72
C GLN A 180 -3.94 -32.06 -18.23
N ARG A 181 -4.32 -32.99 -19.09
CA ARG A 181 -5.08 -34.17 -18.66
C ARG A 181 -4.15 -35.14 -17.94
N MET A 182 -4.46 -35.46 -16.70
CA MET A 182 -3.68 -36.36 -15.86
C MET A 182 -4.40 -37.69 -15.62
N GLY A 183 -5.73 -37.69 -15.55
CA GLY A 183 -6.51 -38.87 -15.19
C GLY A 183 -6.81 -39.82 -16.35
N PHE A 184 -6.95 -41.09 -16.03
CA PHE A 184 -7.15 -42.19 -16.99
C PHE A 184 -8.56 -42.25 -17.57
N GLU A 185 -9.57 -41.76 -16.87
CA GLU A 185 -10.94 -41.71 -17.41
C GLU A 185 -10.98 -40.75 -18.61
N ASP A 186 -11.59 -41.21 -19.70
CA ASP A 186 -11.62 -40.49 -20.98
C ASP A 186 -12.85 -39.57 -21.10
N GLY A 187 -12.88 -38.72 -22.13
CA GLY A 187 -14.06 -37.93 -22.49
C GLY A 187 -14.38 -36.76 -21.54
N GLY A 188 -13.41 -36.32 -20.73
CA GLY A 188 -13.57 -35.21 -19.80
C GLY A 188 -13.54 -33.84 -20.45
N ALA A 189 -14.30 -32.90 -19.88
CA ALA A 189 -14.25 -31.49 -20.21
C ALA A 189 -13.60 -30.71 -19.06
N PHE A 190 -12.45 -30.12 -19.32
CA PHE A 190 -11.65 -29.36 -18.37
C PHE A 190 -11.98 -27.89 -18.50
N THR A 191 -12.69 -27.34 -17.53
CA THR A 191 -13.11 -25.92 -17.53
C THR A 191 -12.31 -25.15 -16.51
N LEU A 192 -11.45 -24.24 -16.98
CA LEU A 192 -10.67 -23.34 -16.16
C LEU A 192 -11.45 -22.04 -15.95
N ASN A 193 -11.66 -21.68 -14.70
CA ASN A 193 -12.21 -20.41 -14.26
C ASN A 193 -11.17 -19.62 -13.47
N VAL A 194 -11.24 -18.30 -13.55
CA VAL A 194 -10.45 -17.36 -12.75
C VAL A 194 -11.41 -16.41 -12.06
N GLU A 195 -11.26 -16.23 -10.76
CA GLU A 195 -12.04 -15.29 -9.97
C GLU A 195 -11.13 -14.24 -9.32
N PRO A 196 -11.56 -12.97 -9.27
CA PRO A 196 -10.79 -11.93 -8.61
C PRO A 196 -10.81 -12.14 -7.09
N LEU A 197 -9.63 -12.08 -6.45
CA LEU A 197 -9.53 -12.02 -4.98
C LEU A 197 -9.06 -10.65 -4.48
N SER A 198 -8.39 -9.85 -5.32
CA SER A 198 -7.95 -8.49 -4.99
C SER A 198 -9.00 -7.45 -5.39
N GLU A 199 -9.18 -6.41 -4.56
CA GLU A 199 -10.04 -5.25 -4.84
C GLU A 199 -9.59 -4.42 -6.06
N TRP A 200 -8.33 -4.59 -6.46
CA TRP A 200 -7.71 -3.93 -7.60
C TRP A 200 -8.12 -4.48 -8.95
N ILE A 201 -8.88 -5.58 -9.00
CA ILE A 201 -9.33 -6.22 -10.24
C ILE A 201 -10.73 -5.72 -10.60
N THR A 202 -10.87 -5.13 -11.78
CA THR A 202 -12.16 -4.63 -12.30
C THR A 202 -12.91 -5.69 -13.10
N GLY A 203 -12.20 -6.67 -13.65
CA GLY A 203 -12.80 -7.74 -14.44
C GLY A 203 -11.85 -8.88 -14.73
N VAL A 204 -12.44 -10.03 -15.01
CA VAL A 204 -11.77 -11.24 -15.50
C VAL A 204 -12.55 -11.78 -16.69
N GLY A 205 -11.85 -12.44 -17.61
CA GLY A 205 -12.44 -13.03 -18.80
C GLY A 205 -13.36 -14.21 -18.50
N GLN A 206 -14.04 -14.70 -19.53
CA GLN A 206 -14.90 -15.89 -19.41
C GLN A 206 -14.05 -17.15 -19.18
N PRO A 207 -14.61 -18.19 -18.51
CA PRO A 207 -13.96 -19.48 -18.38
C PRO A 207 -13.58 -20.07 -19.74
N VAL A 208 -12.43 -20.76 -19.80
CA VAL A 208 -12.00 -21.52 -20.98
C VAL A 208 -12.24 -23.01 -20.76
N GLN A 209 -12.66 -23.72 -21.81
CA GLN A 209 -13.00 -25.13 -21.73
C GLN A 209 -12.31 -25.92 -22.84
N HIS A 210 -11.68 -27.03 -22.44
CA HIS A 210 -11.04 -27.97 -23.36
C HIS A 210 -11.59 -29.37 -23.16
N SER A 211 -11.71 -30.14 -24.24
CA SER A 211 -12.29 -31.49 -24.22
C SER A 211 -11.54 -32.39 -25.20
N ASN A 212 -11.63 -33.70 -25.00
CA ASN A 212 -10.96 -34.72 -25.83
C ASN A 212 -9.43 -34.62 -25.82
N LEU A 213 -8.85 -34.19 -24.69
CA LEU A 213 -7.40 -34.23 -24.52
C LEU A 213 -6.92 -35.68 -24.40
N GLU A 214 -5.87 -36.03 -25.14
CA GLU A 214 -5.17 -37.30 -24.94
C GLU A 214 -4.54 -37.35 -23.54
N LEU A 215 -4.30 -38.55 -23.01
CA LEU A 215 -3.69 -38.70 -21.69
C LEU A 215 -2.30 -38.04 -21.68
N LEU A 216 -2.07 -37.17 -20.69
CA LEU A 216 -0.89 -36.29 -20.55
C LEU A 216 -0.75 -35.19 -21.62
N GLU A 217 -1.71 -35.04 -22.53
CA GLU A 217 -1.75 -33.88 -23.42
C GLU A 217 -1.92 -32.60 -22.60
N THR A 218 -1.11 -31.58 -22.94
CA THR A 218 -1.21 -30.24 -22.37
C THR A 218 -1.64 -29.26 -23.44
N VAL A 219 -2.75 -28.59 -23.22
CA VAL A 219 -3.18 -27.44 -24.01
C VAL A 219 -2.79 -26.15 -23.28
N SER A 220 -2.49 -25.10 -24.03
CA SER A 220 -2.23 -23.77 -23.46
C SER A 220 -3.34 -22.82 -23.84
N ASP A 221 -3.85 -22.06 -22.88
CA ASP A 221 -4.88 -21.07 -23.10
C ASP A 221 -4.71 -19.91 -22.11
N SER A 222 -5.57 -18.90 -22.20
CA SER A 222 -5.49 -17.73 -21.36
C SER A 222 -6.83 -17.10 -21.04
N ILE A 223 -6.94 -16.50 -19.86
CA ILE A 223 -8.10 -15.73 -19.42
C ILE A 223 -7.68 -14.27 -19.24
N ALA A 224 -8.44 -13.35 -19.82
CA ALA A 224 -8.17 -11.92 -19.72
C ALA A 224 -8.32 -11.43 -18.27
N TYR A 225 -7.62 -10.36 -17.92
CA TYR A 225 -7.83 -9.62 -16.67
C TYR A 225 -7.78 -8.11 -16.94
N SER A 226 -8.44 -7.35 -16.09
CA SER A 226 -8.41 -5.88 -16.06
C SER A 226 -8.24 -5.39 -14.63
N LEU A 227 -7.35 -4.44 -14.41
CA LEU A 227 -7.09 -3.79 -13.13
C LEU A 227 -7.73 -2.39 -13.05
N LEU A 228 -7.83 -1.83 -11.85
CA LEU A 228 -8.25 -0.45 -11.65
C LEU A 228 -7.22 0.53 -12.26
N PRO A 229 -7.65 1.65 -12.86
CA PRO A 229 -6.72 2.65 -13.38
C PRO A 229 -5.74 3.19 -12.32
N ALA A 230 -6.17 3.23 -11.05
CA ALA A 230 -5.41 3.73 -9.92
C ALA A 230 -4.55 2.65 -9.22
N THR A 231 -4.47 1.41 -9.72
CA THR A 231 -3.66 0.36 -9.09
C THR A 231 -2.19 0.76 -9.01
N PRO A 232 -1.59 0.86 -7.80
CA PRO A 232 -0.18 1.24 -7.63
C PRO A 232 0.80 0.14 -8.05
N TYR A 233 2.02 0.52 -8.45
CA TYR A 233 3.09 -0.45 -8.73
C TYR A 233 3.51 -1.20 -7.47
N GLY A 234 3.92 -2.45 -7.63
CA GLY A 234 4.22 -3.38 -6.53
C GLY A 234 2.98 -3.91 -5.80
N THR A 235 1.77 -3.56 -6.24
CA THR A 235 0.55 -4.11 -5.63
C THR A 235 0.44 -5.61 -5.91
N GLN A 236 0.21 -6.41 -4.87
CA GLN A 236 -0.07 -7.83 -5.04
C GLN A 236 -1.52 -8.05 -5.53
N ILE A 237 -1.64 -8.64 -6.70
CA ILE A 237 -2.88 -9.03 -7.36
C ILE A 237 -3.06 -10.54 -7.23
N ARG A 238 -4.15 -10.94 -6.57
CA ARG A 238 -4.47 -12.34 -6.27
C ARG A 238 -5.69 -12.79 -7.05
N PHE A 239 -5.61 -14.01 -7.58
CA PHE A 239 -6.69 -14.66 -8.31
C PHE A 239 -6.93 -16.06 -7.76
N LEU A 240 -8.19 -16.46 -7.66
CA LEU A 240 -8.54 -17.85 -7.44
C LEU A 240 -8.67 -18.53 -8.80
N THR A 241 -7.81 -19.50 -9.06
CA THR A 241 -7.92 -20.37 -10.23
C THR A 241 -8.69 -21.62 -9.83
N THR A 242 -9.64 -22.04 -10.65
CA THR A 242 -10.43 -23.26 -10.41
C THR A 242 -10.52 -24.06 -11.69
N LEU A 243 -10.04 -25.31 -11.66
CA LEU A 243 -10.23 -26.28 -12.73
C LEU A 243 -11.36 -27.24 -12.35
N CYS A 244 -12.47 -27.15 -13.08
CA CYS A 244 -13.53 -28.14 -13.02
C CYS A 244 -13.18 -29.32 -13.96
N ASN A 245 -13.10 -30.52 -13.40
CA ASN A 245 -12.77 -31.75 -14.11
C ASN A 245 -14.02 -32.64 -14.34
N GLY A 246 -15.19 -32.02 -14.45
CA GLY A 246 -16.48 -32.71 -14.61
C GLY A 246 -17.05 -33.26 -13.30
N HIS A 247 -16.29 -34.04 -12.54
CA HIS A 247 -16.75 -34.68 -11.29
C HIS A 247 -16.47 -33.86 -10.03
N PHE A 248 -15.40 -33.08 -10.05
CA PHE A 248 -14.93 -32.27 -8.93
C PHE A 248 -14.16 -31.06 -9.45
N GLN A 249 -13.89 -30.14 -8.55
CA GLN A 249 -13.11 -28.94 -8.82
C GLN A 249 -11.85 -28.93 -7.97
N VAL A 250 -10.75 -28.47 -8.56
CA VAL A 250 -9.49 -28.20 -7.87
C VAL A 250 -9.26 -26.70 -7.98
N SER A 251 -9.02 -26.06 -6.84
CA SER A 251 -8.77 -24.62 -6.79
C SER A 251 -7.43 -24.33 -6.15
N ASP A 252 -6.74 -23.32 -6.69
CA ASP A 252 -5.50 -22.80 -6.13
C ASP A 252 -5.44 -21.27 -6.32
N THR A 253 -4.69 -20.60 -5.47
CA THR A 253 -4.49 -19.15 -5.58
C THR A 253 -3.20 -18.86 -6.34
N ILE A 254 -3.27 -17.99 -7.34
CA ILE A 254 -2.07 -17.37 -7.92
C ILE A 254 -1.96 -15.92 -7.45
N SER A 255 -0.73 -15.52 -7.16
CA SER A 255 -0.38 -14.14 -6.78
C SER A 255 0.59 -13.57 -7.80
N LYS A 256 0.37 -12.32 -8.19
CA LYS A 256 1.22 -11.56 -9.11
C LYS A 256 1.44 -10.16 -8.58
N PHE A 257 2.53 -9.50 -8.94
CA PHE A 257 2.78 -8.12 -8.57
C PHE A 257 2.57 -7.19 -9.77
N PHE A 258 1.78 -6.13 -9.64
CA PHE A 258 1.53 -5.21 -10.73
C PHE A 258 2.72 -4.25 -10.93
N GLY A 259 3.18 -4.11 -12.17
CA GLY A 259 4.30 -3.26 -12.55
C GLY A 259 5.28 -3.99 -13.46
N MET A 260 6.00 -3.23 -14.29
CA MET A 260 7.11 -3.76 -15.08
C MET A 260 8.37 -3.76 -14.20
N PRO A 261 9.04 -4.91 -13.99
CA PRO A 261 10.24 -4.95 -13.18
C PRO A 261 11.46 -4.45 -13.96
N ASP A 262 12.32 -3.73 -13.25
CA ASP A 262 13.67 -3.40 -13.66
C ASP A 262 14.62 -4.55 -13.33
N THR A 263 15.65 -4.73 -14.17
CA THR A 263 16.75 -5.66 -13.88
C THR A 263 17.83 -4.91 -13.12
N LEU A 264 17.99 -5.23 -11.83
CA LEU A 264 18.98 -4.58 -10.96
C LEU A 264 20.34 -5.28 -11.00
N PHE A 265 20.34 -6.58 -11.28
CA PHE A 265 21.55 -7.38 -11.47
C PHE A 265 21.27 -8.46 -12.50
N TYR A 266 22.23 -8.70 -13.39
CA TYR A 266 22.20 -9.79 -14.36
C TYR A 266 23.62 -10.31 -14.58
N GLU A 267 23.78 -11.62 -14.61
CA GLU A 267 24.99 -12.29 -15.09
C GLU A 267 24.64 -13.60 -15.82
N ASP A 268 25.23 -13.78 -17.01
CA ASP A 268 24.92 -14.84 -17.97
C ASP A 268 25.82 -16.09 -17.85
N GLY A 269 26.67 -16.17 -16.82
CA GLY A 269 27.54 -17.32 -16.57
C GLY A 269 28.74 -17.44 -17.52
N SER A 270 29.00 -16.43 -18.36
CA SER A 270 30.12 -16.44 -19.31
C SER A 270 31.47 -16.16 -18.66
N ASN A 271 31.50 -15.49 -17.50
CA ASN A 271 32.72 -15.11 -16.79
C ASN A 271 32.47 -14.84 -15.29
N LEU A 272 33.52 -14.47 -14.53
CA LEU A 272 33.42 -14.24 -13.08
C LEU A 272 33.62 -12.77 -12.69
N ALA A 273 33.49 -11.80 -13.61
CA ALA A 273 33.83 -10.40 -13.34
C ALA A 273 32.97 -9.77 -12.21
N GLN A 274 31.73 -10.26 -12.04
CA GLN A 274 30.82 -9.80 -11.00
C GLN A 274 30.84 -10.66 -9.73
N TRP A 275 31.77 -11.62 -9.65
CA TRP A 275 31.85 -12.58 -8.55
C TRP A 275 33.25 -12.66 -7.93
N SER A 276 33.30 -13.03 -6.65
CA SER A 276 34.52 -13.36 -5.92
C SER A 276 34.31 -14.64 -5.12
N GLY A 277 35.29 -15.55 -5.14
CA GLY A 277 35.22 -16.79 -4.39
C GLY A 277 36.01 -17.93 -5.03
N ASP A 278 35.65 -19.15 -4.66
CA ASP A 278 36.36 -20.39 -5.00
C ASP A 278 35.78 -21.09 -6.25
N TRP A 279 34.56 -20.74 -6.65
CA TRP A 279 33.85 -21.39 -7.76
C TRP A 279 34.37 -20.89 -9.12
N GLY A 280 34.04 -21.60 -10.20
CA GLY A 280 34.57 -21.31 -11.53
C GLY A 280 33.59 -21.51 -12.68
N ILE A 281 34.10 -21.39 -13.91
CA ILE A 281 33.31 -21.48 -15.14
C ILE A 281 33.35 -22.89 -15.72
N SER A 282 32.17 -23.45 -16.04
CA SER A 282 32.01 -24.75 -16.69
C SER A 282 31.46 -24.58 -18.11
N MET A 283 32.13 -25.22 -19.07
CA MET A 283 31.67 -25.32 -20.47
C MET A 283 31.00 -26.67 -20.77
N GLN A 284 30.82 -27.53 -19.77
CA GLN A 284 30.28 -28.88 -19.95
C GLN A 284 28.77 -28.86 -20.23
N THR A 285 28.08 -27.88 -19.66
CA THR A 285 26.64 -27.64 -19.76
C THR A 285 26.39 -26.16 -19.48
N TYR A 286 25.31 -25.61 -20.02
CA TYR A 286 24.88 -24.23 -19.83
C TYR A 286 23.44 -24.09 -20.32
N VAL A 287 22.74 -23.07 -19.85
CA VAL A 287 21.48 -22.61 -20.43
C VAL A 287 21.78 -21.58 -21.50
N SER A 288 22.57 -20.55 -21.15
CA SER A 288 23.02 -19.50 -22.04
C SER A 288 24.46 -19.79 -22.50
N PRO A 289 24.74 -19.81 -23.82
CA PRO A 289 26.10 -20.08 -24.29
C PRO A 289 27.07 -18.95 -23.91
N PRO A 290 28.37 -19.25 -23.66
CA PRO A 290 29.03 -20.54 -23.90
C PRO A 290 29.28 -21.38 -22.62
N SER A 291 28.90 -20.91 -21.44
CA SER A 291 29.26 -21.52 -20.16
C SER A 291 28.32 -21.12 -19.03
N CYS A 292 28.43 -21.81 -17.90
CA CYS A 292 27.75 -21.46 -16.65
C CYS A 292 28.76 -21.40 -15.48
N ILE A 293 28.31 -20.95 -14.31
CA ILE A 293 29.11 -20.97 -13.07
C ILE A 293 28.86 -22.30 -12.34
N ALA A 294 29.93 -22.89 -11.80
CA ALA A 294 29.88 -24.14 -11.05
C ALA A 294 30.86 -24.13 -9.88
N ASP A 295 30.52 -24.81 -8.78
CA ASP A 295 31.42 -24.99 -7.65
C ASP A 295 32.66 -25.84 -8.01
N SER A 296 32.45 -26.89 -8.83
CA SER A 296 33.49 -27.79 -9.32
C SER A 296 33.44 -27.90 -10.85
N PRO A 297 33.95 -26.90 -11.60
CA PRO A 297 33.81 -26.85 -13.07
C PRO A 297 34.56 -27.95 -13.83
N GLN A 298 35.49 -28.65 -13.16
CA GLN A 298 36.39 -29.64 -13.76
C GLN A 298 36.31 -31.01 -13.06
N GLY A 299 35.10 -31.44 -12.68
CA GLY A 299 34.86 -32.77 -12.10
C GLY A 299 33.97 -32.71 -10.88
N ASN A 300 34.16 -33.65 -9.96
CA ASN A 300 33.41 -33.67 -8.70
C ASN A 300 34.01 -32.67 -7.70
N TYR A 301 33.19 -32.15 -6.79
CA TYR A 301 33.66 -31.35 -5.67
C TYR A 301 34.58 -32.14 -4.74
N ALA A 302 35.37 -31.42 -3.93
CA ALA A 302 36.25 -32.03 -2.94
C ALA A 302 35.45 -32.50 -1.70
N GLY A 303 35.91 -33.56 -1.04
CA GLY A 303 35.41 -33.90 0.30
C GLY A 303 35.89 -32.86 1.31
N ASP A 304 35.08 -32.60 2.34
CA ASP A 304 35.28 -31.55 3.36
C ASP A 304 35.35 -30.15 2.75
N ALA A 305 34.68 -29.95 1.61
CA ALA A 305 34.60 -28.66 0.97
C ALA A 305 33.71 -27.71 1.78
N ASN A 306 34.16 -26.46 1.89
CA ASN A 306 33.38 -25.33 2.36
C ASN A 306 33.71 -24.15 1.47
N THR A 307 33.24 -24.22 0.22
CA THR A 307 33.58 -23.28 -0.85
C THR A 307 32.42 -22.36 -1.13
N SER A 308 32.71 -21.20 -1.71
CA SER A 308 31.63 -20.27 -2.04
C SER A 308 31.96 -19.31 -3.17
N ILE A 309 30.92 -18.64 -3.67
CA ILE A 309 31.03 -17.52 -4.59
C ILE A 309 30.04 -16.43 -4.22
N THR A 310 30.52 -15.19 -4.15
CA THR A 310 29.78 -14.01 -3.67
C THR A 310 29.76 -12.93 -4.74
N THR A 311 28.64 -12.22 -4.89
CA THR A 311 28.54 -11.05 -5.77
C THR A 311 29.52 -9.95 -5.33
N ASN A 312 30.21 -9.31 -6.26
CA ASN A 312 31.19 -8.25 -5.97
C ASN A 312 30.55 -6.93 -5.53
N ASN A 313 29.42 -6.60 -6.15
CA ASN A 313 28.67 -5.38 -5.86
C ASN A 313 27.33 -5.75 -5.24
N PRO A 314 26.87 -5.02 -4.21
CA PRO A 314 25.55 -5.24 -3.66
C PRO A 314 24.45 -4.75 -4.61
N VAL A 315 23.27 -5.33 -4.46
CA VAL A 315 22.04 -4.95 -5.16
C VAL A 315 21.22 -4.06 -4.25
N HIS A 316 20.77 -2.92 -4.77
CA HIS A 316 20.02 -1.93 -4.00
C HIS A 316 18.51 -2.20 -4.13
N LEU A 317 17.87 -2.60 -3.04
CA LEU A 317 16.41 -2.82 -2.96
C LEU A 317 15.71 -1.72 -2.16
N THR A 318 16.38 -0.59 -1.93
CA THR A 318 15.90 0.55 -1.11
C THR A 318 14.58 1.12 -1.60
N ASP A 319 14.40 1.15 -2.92
CA ASP A 319 13.25 1.76 -3.59
C ASP A 319 12.38 0.71 -4.29
N ALA A 320 12.50 -0.57 -3.91
CA ALA A 320 11.72 -1.65 -4.49
C ALA A 320 10.40 -1.86 -3.74
N ALA A 321 9.28 -1.93 -4.46
CA ALA A 321 8.00 -2.37 -3.91
C ALA A 321 7.80 -3.89 -4.00
N TRP A 322 8.56 -4.54 -4.87
CA TRP A 322 8.66 -6.00 -4.99
C TRP A 322 10.04 -6.35 -5.58
N ALA A 323 10.62 -7.48 -5.19
CA ALA A 323 11.86 -7.97 -5.78
C ALA A 323 11.89 -9.51 -5.81
N GLU A 324 12.51 -10.06 -6.85
CA GLU A 324 12.71 -11.49 -7.06
C GLU A 324 14.14 -11.76 -7.51
N LEU A 325 14.75 -12.77 -6.90
CA LEU A 325 15.96 -13.41 -7.39
C LEU A 325 15.56 -14.63 -8.23
N SER A 326 16.16 -14.78 -9.41
CA SER A 326 16.00 -15.96 -10.25
C SER A 326 17.30 -16.40 -10.91
N TYR A 327 17.44 -17.69 -11.14
CA TYR A 327 18.54 -18.29 -11.90
C TYR A 327 18.15 -19.68 -12.39
N TRP A 328 18.79 -20.15 -13.46
CA TRP A 328 18.74 -21.56 -13.81
C TRP A 328 19.72 -22.34 -12.96
N ALA A 329 19.32 -23.52 -12.49
CA ALA A 329 20.18 -24.40 -11.73
C ALA A 329 20.02 -25.87 -12.14
N LYS A 330 21.09 -26.64 -11.96
CA LYS A 330 21.09 -28.10 -11.95
C LYS A 330 22.19 -28.56 -10.98
N TRP A 331 22.02 -29.74 -10.41
CA TRP A 331 22.97 -30.20 -9.39
C TRP A 331 23.02 -31.72 -9.26
N ASP A 332 24.12 -32.19 -8.70
CA ASP A 332 24.31 -33.55 -8.23
C ASP A 332 25.14 -33.47 -6.93
N ILE A 333 24.44 -33.61 -5.81
CA ILE A 333 24.94 -33.41 -4.45
C ILE A 333 24.55 -34.63 -3.62
N VAL A 334 25.47 -35.16 -2.80
CA VAL A 334 25.20 -36.36 -2.00
C VAL A 334 24.07 -36.11 -1.00
N GLN A 335 22.92 -36.73 -1.26
CA GLN A 335 21.70 -36.61 -0.46
C GLN A 335 21.92 -37.03 1.00
N GLY A 336 21.36 -36.24 1.92
CA GLY A 336 21.37 -36.43 3.37
C GLY A 336 22.66 -35.98 4.05
N TRP A 337 23.66 -35.51 3.31
CA TRP A 337 24.99 -35.23 3.85
C TRP A 337 25.57 -33.90 3.37
N ASP A 338 25.63 -33.72 2.06
CA ASP A 338 26.21 -32.54 1.44
C ASP A 338 25.10 -31.58 1.02
N TYR A 339 25.41 -30.30 0.85
CA TYR A 339 24.39 -29.33 0.47
C TYR A 339 24.97 -28.06 -0.15
N VAL A 340 24.14 -27.37 -0.93
CA VAL A 340 24.36 -25.98 -1.34
C VAL A 340 23.30 -25.07 -0.74
N GLN A 341 23.69 -23.84 -0.36
CA GLN A 341 22.77 -22.76 -0.02
C GLN A 341 23.06 -21.54 -0.89
N ILE A 342 22.00 -20.86 -1.32
CA ILE A 342 22.05 -19.46 -1.68
C ILE A 342 21.71 -18.65 -0.42
N GLN A 343 22.45 -17.58 -0.18
CA GLN A 343 22.32 -16.73 1.00
C GLN A 343 22.34 -15.25 0.61
N ALA A 344 21.67 -14.42 1.41
CA ALA A 344 21.71 -12.96 1.31
C ALA A 344 22.34 -12.33 2.56
N SER A 345 22.99 -11.18 2.40
CA SER A 345 23.56 -10.38 3.48
C SER A 345 23.18 -8.91 3.33
N THR A 346 22.75 -8.27 4.41
CA THR A 346 22.41 -6.84 4.48
C THR A 346 23.47 -6.01 5.22
N ASP A 347 24.53 -6.66 5.71
CA ASP A 347 25.58 -6.06 6.55
C ASP A 347 26.97 -6.20 5.92
N GLN A 348 27.03 -6.12 4.59
CA GLN A 348 28.27 -6.20 3.81
C GLN A 348 29.04 -7.54 3.98
N GLY A 349 28.31 -8.63 4.25
CA GLY A 349 28.85 -9.98 4.30
C GLY A 349 29.28 -10.46 5.69
N GLU A 350 28.99 -9.71 6.75
CA GLU A 350 29.27 -10.11 8.14
C GLU A 350 28.35 -11.25 8.59
N THR A 351 27.06 -11.18 8.24
CA THR A 351 26.07 -12.22 8.48
C THR A 351 25.32 -12.60 7.20
N TRP A 352 24.83 -13.84 7.16
CA TRP A 352 24.23 -14.44 5.96
C TRP A 352 22.94 -15.18 6.32
N THR A 353 21.86 -14.86 5.61
CA THR A 353 20.54 -15.47 5.74
C THR A 353 20.30 -16.42 4.56
N PRO A 354 20.09 -17.73 4.79
CA PRO A 354 19.74 -18.67 3.72
C PRO A 354 18.40 -18.33 3.07
N LEU A 355 18.35 -18.40 1.73
CA LEU A 355 17.14 -18.11 0.96
C LEU A 355 16.44 -19.41 0.52
N GLY A 356 15.11 -19.42 0.66
CA GLY A 356 14.26 -20.53 0.24
C GLY A 356 13.57 -20.24 -1.09
N GLY A 357 13.65 -21.19 -2.01
CA GLY A 357 12.97 -21.18 -3.31
C GLY A 357 12.10 -22.41 -3.50
N LYS A 358 11.60 -22.60 -4.72
CA LYS A 358 10.74 -23.74 -5.07
C LYS A 358 11.47 -25.08 -4.98
N PHE A 359 12.77 -25.10 -5.28
CA PHE A 359 13.55 -26.35 -5.33
C PHE A 359 14.45 -26.55 -4.11
N THR A 360 14.39 -25.64 -3.13
CA THR A 360 15.05 -25.86 -1.84
C THR A 360 14.19 -26.73 -0.92
N ILE A 361 14.84 -27.53 -0.09
CA ILE A 361 14.20 -28.30 0.98
C ILE A 361 14.85 -27.99 2.34
N ALA A 362 14.18 -28.36 3.42
CA ALA A 362 14.70 -28.17 4.78
C ALA A 362 15.84 -29.17 5.06
N GLY A 363 17.02 -28.65 5.41
CA GLY A 363 18.19 -29.48 5.67
C GLY A 363 18.04 -30.41 6.88
N SER A 364 18.68 -31.57 6.79
CA SER A 364 18.71 -32.58 7.86
C SER A 364 19.65 -32.21 9.01
N LEU A 365 19.68 -33.05 10.05
CA LEU A 365 20.59 -32.89 11.20
C LEU A 365 22.07 -32.90 10.82
N GLN A 366 22.42 -33.55 9.70
CA GLN A 366 23.79 -33.68 9.21
C GLN A 366 24.19 -32.54 8.25
N GLN A 367 23.25 -31.67 7.86
CA GLN A 367 23.44 -30.57 6.92
C GLN A 367 23.26 -29.21 7.65
N ALA A 368 22.32 -28.38 7.19
CA ALA A 368 21.88 -27.15 7.85
C ALA A 368 20.47 -27.36 8.41
N PRO A 369 20.31 -27.78 9.68
CA PRO A 369 19.04 -28.27 10.20
C PRO A 369 17.92 -27.24 10.07
N GLY A 370 16.86 -27.58 9.33
CA GLY A 370 15.69 -26.74 9.12
C GLY A 370 15.89 -25.53 8.22
N GLN A 371 17.09 -25.32 7.66
CA GLN A 371 17.39 -24.23 6.74
C GLN A 371 17.16 -24.67 5.28
N PRO A 372 16.80 -23.77 4.36
CA PRO A 372 16.66 -24.10 2.95
C PRO A 372 18.01 -24.50 2.35
N ILE A 373 18.04 -25.63 1.65
CA ILE A 373 19.22 -26.17 0.97
C ILE A 373 18.85 -26.83 -0.37
N TYR A 374 19.85 -27.00 -1.24
CA TYR A 374 19.82 -27.97 -2.34
C TYR A 374 20.60 -29.23 -1.96
N GLU A 375 20.02 -30.39 -2.27
CA GLU A 375 20.67 -31.71 -2.15
C GLU A 375 20.13 -32.68 -3.21
N GLY A 376 20.69 -33.88 -3.28
CA GLY A 376 20.28 -34.90 -4.24
C GLY A 376 20.68 -34.55 -5.66
N SER A 377 19.96 -35.10 -6.64
CA SER A 377 20.30 -34.93 -8.06
C SER A 377 19.14 -34.31 -8.83
N GLN A 378 19.44 -33.27 -9.59
CA GLN A 378 18.57 -32.58 -10.55
C GLN A 378 19.32 -32.47 -11.88
N SER A 379 19.08 -33.42 -12.80
CA SER A 379 19.86 -33.55 -14.04
C SER A 379 19.50 -32.50 -15.10
N GLU A 380 18.22 -32.13 -15.15
CA GLU A 380 17.67 -31.11 -16.03
C GLU A 380 17.76 -29.72 -15.40
N TRP A 381 17.98 -28.70 -16.22
CA TRP A 381 17.95 -27.31 -15.78
C TRP A 381 16.55 -26.92 -15.30
N VAL A 382 16.48 -26.40 -14.08
CA VAL A 382 15.27 -25.85 -13.47
C VAL A 382 15.45 -24.36 -13.22
N HIS A 383 14.39 -23.58 -13.39
CA HIS A 383 14.41 -22.14 -13.17
C HIS A 383 13.94 -21.84 -11.74
N GLU A 384 14.90 -21.54 -10.87
CA GLU A 384 14.65 -21.20 -9.48
C GLU A 384 14.20 -19.75 -9.36
N LYS A 385 13.26 -19.50 -8.45
CA LYS A 385 12.71 -18.17 -8.15
C LYS A 385 12.55 -18.03 -6.65
N ILE A 386 13.05 -16.92 -6.12
CA ILE A 386 13.13 -16.62 -4.70
C ILE A 386 12.55 -15.22 -4.48
N ASP A 387 11.53 -15.14 -3.62
CA ASP A 387 10.95 -13.89 -3.16
C ASP A 387 11.93 -13.17 -2.22
N LEU A 388 12.16 -11.88 -2.46
CA LEU A 388 13.05 -11.04 -1.67
C LEU A 388 12.30 -10.04 -0.79
N ALA A 389 11.01 -10.29 -0.50
CA ALA A 389 10.18 -9.42 0.35
C ALA A 389 10.84 -9.03 1.68
N ASP A 390 11.55 -9.96 2.34
CA ASP A 390 12.24 -9.73 3.62
C ASP A 390 13.45 -8.79 3.51
N PHE A 391 13.87 -8.44 2.30
CA PHE A 391 15.03 -7.59 2.00
C PHE A 391 14.67 -6.27 1.30
N LEU A 392 13.37 -5.97 1.15
CA LEU A 392 12.94 -4.67 0.62
C LEU A 392 13.39 -3.55 1.58
N GLY A 393 13.90 -2.45 1.02
CA GLY A 393 14.48 -1.35 1.81
C GLY A 393 15.97 -1.49 2.10
N GLU A 394 16.60 -2.62 1.75
CA GLU A 394 17.98 -2.94 2.10
C GLU A 394 18.95 -2.90 0.91
N ILE A 395 20.26 -2.94 1.19
CA ILE A 395 21.34 -3.13 0.22
C ILE A 395 21.92 -4.54 0.42
N VAL A 396 21.82 -5.40 -0.59
CA VAL A 396 21.95 -6.86 -0.42
C VAL A 396 23.11 -7.44 -1.22
N LEU A 397 23.95 -8.26 -0.59
CA LEU A 397 24.90 -9.16 -1.26
C LEU A 397 24.34 -10.58 -1.33
N PHE A 398 24.66 -11.31 -2.40
CA PHE A 398 24.27 -12.71 -2.58
C PHE A 398 25.50 -13.63 -2.62
N ARG A 399 25.36 -14.83 -2.05
CA ARG A 399 26.43 -15.85 -2.05
C ARG A 399 25.88 -17.26 -2.17
N PHE A 400 26.50 -18.07 -3.02
CA PHE A 400 26.33 -19.52 -2.97
C PHE A 400 27.41 -20.17 -2.11
N VAL A 401 27.04 -21.17 -1.31
CA VAL A 401 27.95 -21.92 -0.43
C VAL A 401 27.70 -23.41 -0.61
N LEU A 402 28.74 -24.17 -0.97
CA LEU A 402 28.75 -25.62 -0.91
C LEU A 402 29.39 -26.06 0.40
N LYS A 403 28.75 -27.00 1.10
CA LYS A 403 29.40 -27.77 2.16
C LYS A 403 29.29 -29.27 1.89
N SER A 404 30.42 -29.96 2.02
CA SER A 404 30.48 -31.43 1.90
C SER A 404 31.16 -32.07 3.09
N ASN A 405 30.89 -33.35 3.30
CA ASN A 405 31.63 -34.19 4.23
C ASN A 405 32.90 -34.78 3.58
N ILE A 406 33.69 -35.53 4.36
CA ILE A 406 34.97 -36.12 3.90
C ILE A 406 34.82 -37.34 2.95
N PHE A 407 33.60 -37.75 2.61
CA PHE A 407 33.32 -39.04 1.96
C PHE A 407 33.05 -38.91 0.47
N ILE A 408 31.89 -39.40 0.01
CA ILE A 408 31.51 -39.48 -1.40
C ILE A 408 31.32 -38.05 -1.92
N THR A 409 31.77 -37.81 -3.14
CA THR A 409 31.59 -36.53 -3.83
C THR A 409 30.89 -36.72 -5.16
N ALA A 410 30.21 -35.68 -5.63
CA ALA A 410 29.38 -35.68 -6.82
C ALA A 410 29.70 -34.46 -7.71
N GLN A 411 29.00 -34.27 -8.83
CA GLN A 411 29.35 -33.23 -9.81
C GLN A 411 29.18 -31.80 -9.32
N GLY A 412 28.44 -31.60 -8.22
CA GLY A 412 28.24 -30.30 -7.60
C GLY A 412 27.04 -29.55 -8.16
N PHE A 413 27.08 -28.24 -8.04
CA PHE A 413 26.01 -27.31 -8.34
C PHE A 413 26.43 -26.36 -9.46
N PHE A 414 25.54 -26.21 -10.43
CA PHE A 414 25.72 -25.35 -11.59
C PHE A 414 24.58 -24.33 -11.60
N PHE A 415 24.89 -23.06 -11.85
CA PHE A 415 23.88 -22.05 -12.08
C PHE A 415 24.22 -21.14 -13.26
N ASP A 416 23.17 -20.58 -13.86
CA ASP A 416 23.23 -19.75 -15.05
C ASP A 416 22.12 -18.68 -15.06
N ASP A 417 22.29 -17.62 -15.84
CA ASP A 417 21.39 -16.46 -15.95
C ASP A 417 20.94 -15.88 -14.57
N PHE A 418 21.89 -15.63 -13.67
CA PHE A 418 21.59 -15.08 -12.34
C PHE A 418 21.06 -13.65 -12.44
N THR A 419 19.82 -13.45 -12.05
CA THR A 419 19.09 -12.21 -12.24
C THR A 419 18.41 -11.77 -10.96
N VAL A 420 18.57 -10.49 -10.58
CA VAL A 420 17.74 -9.84 -9.57
C VAL A 420 16.90 -8.79 -10.26
N THR A 421 15.58 -8.91 -10.13
CA THR A 421 14.63 -7.96 -10.67
C THR A 421 13.80 -7.33 -9.57
N ALA A 422 13.34 -6.10 -9.79
CA ALA A 422 12.48 -5.41 -8.84
C ALA A 422 11.46 -4.53 -9.55
N ILE A 423 10.25 -4.44 -9.00
CA ILE A 423 9.31 -3.39 -9.39
C ILE A 423 9.59 -2.18 -8.50
N PRO A 424 9.91 -1.01 -9.07
CA PRO A 424 10.17 0.18 -8.29
C PRO A 424 8.90 0.60 -7.53
N LYS A 425 9.10 1.11 -6.33
CA LYS A 425 8.06 1.76 -5.54
C LYS A 425 7.81 3.14 -6.13
N ILE A 426 6.83 3.22 -7.02
CA ILE A 426 6.32 4.52 -7.48
C ILE A 426 5.42 5.07 -6.38
N GLU A 427 5.89 6.08 -5.65
CA GLU A 427 5.00 6.82 -4.76
C GLU A 427 4.17 7.79 -5.59
N VAL A 428 2.85 7.59 -5.61
CA VAL A 428 1.95 8.51 -6.31
C VAL A 428 2.03 9.86 -5.61
N LEU A 429 2.55 10.85 -6.33
CA LEU A 429 2.52 12.24 -5.90
C LEU A 429 1.07 12.69 -5.73
N VAL A 430 0.77 13.24 -4.56
CA VAL A 430 -0.51 13.91 -4.30
C VAL A 430 -0.19 15.27 -3.73
N ALA A 431 -0.51 16.32 -4.49
CA ALA A 431 -0.27 17.69 -4.11
C ALA A 431 -1.24 18.11 -2.99
N GLY A 432 -0.72 18.74 -1.94
CA GLY A 432 -1.53 19.24 -0.83
C GLY A 432 -0.84 20.38 -0.13
N PHE A 433 -1.59 21.35 0.35
CA PHE A 433 -1.05 22.46 1.12
C PHE A 433 -2.01 22.99 2.19
N SER A 434 -1.47 23.82 3.08
CA SER A 434 -2.21 24.66 4.02
C SER A 434 -1.53 26.01 4.19
N SER A 435 -2.15 26.93 4.93
CA SER A 435 -1.57 28.20 5.37
C SER A 435 -1.82 28.45 6.84
N ASP A 436 -1.07 29.37 7.44
CA ASP A 436 -1.27 29.83 8.83
C ASP A 436 -2.53 30.70 9.01
N ALA A 437 -3.03 31.30 7.93
CA ALA A 437 -4.29 32.04 7.87
C ALA A 437 -4.97 31.93 6.49
N ASP A 438 -6.29 31.94 6.49
CA ASP A 438 -7.18 32.00 5.32
C ASP A 438 -7.90 33.36 5.20
N VAL A 439 -7.87 34.17 6.27
CA VAL A 439 -8.34 35.57 6.28
C VAL A 439 -7.29 36.47 6.93
N VAL A 440 -6.82 37.49 6.22
CA VAL A 440 -5.82 38.46 6.72
C VAL A 440 -6.19 39.89 6.33
N LEU A 441 -5.53 40.89 6.92
CA LEU A 441 -5.62 42.27 6.47
C LEU A 441 -4.60 42.53 5.35
N GLU A 442 -4.90 43.47 4.47
CA GLU A 442 -3.90 44.01 3.53
C GLU A 442 -2.60 44.40 4.27
N GLY A 443 -1.47 44.13 3.65
CA GLY A 443 -0.15 44.33 4.26
C GLY A 443 0.32 43.20 5.18
N SER A 444 -0.37 42.06 5.21
CA SER A 444 0.05 40.87 5.98
C SER A 444 0.95 39.94 5.18
N HIS A 445 1.76 39.15 5.89
CA HIS A 445 2.44 37.97 5.32
C HIS A 445 1.65 36.73 5.70
N VAL A 446 1.53 35.78 4.77
CA VAL A 446 0.90 34.47 4.95
C VAL A 446 1.96 33.39 4.72
N GLN A 447 2.10 32.48 5.68
CA GLN A 447 3.01 31.34 5.59
C GLN A 447 2.25 30.16 5.01
N PHE A 448 2.74 29.62 3.90
CA PHE A 448 2.21 28.40 3.30
C PHE A 448 3.05 27.18 3.71
N TYR A 449 2.39 26.04 3.84
CA TYR A 449 3.01 24.77 4.21
C TYR A 449 2.65 23.69 3.20
N ASP A 450 3.67 22.97 2.72
CA ASP A 450 3.51 21.77 1.92
C ASP A 450 2.99 20.60 2.78
N LEU A 451 1.95 19.94 2.29
CA LEU A 451 1.35 18.72 2.85
C LEU A 451 1.31 17.58 1.82
N SER A 452 2.06 17.71 0.72
CA SER A 452 2.05 16.76 -0.38
C SER A 452 2.65 15.41 0.04
N SER A 453 2.12 14.32 -0.53
CA SER A 453 2.67 12.96 -0.37
C SER A 453 3.40 12.50 -1.62
N GLY A 454 4.17 11.43 -1.51
CA GLY A 454 4.88 10.82 -2.63
C GLY A 454 6.31 11.31 -2.84
N ASN A 455 6.98 11.76 -1.76
CA ASN A 455 8.36 12.26 -1.73
C ASN A 455 8.66 13.27 -2.87
N PRO A 456 7.97 14.42 -2.90
CA PRO A 456 8.29 15.48 -3.86
C PRO A 456 9.73 15.98 -3.67
N ASP A 457 10.43 16.23 -4.78
CA ASP A 457 11.77 16.84 -4.79
C ASP A 457 11.76 18.29 -5.31
N SER A 458 10.61 18.75 -5.82
CA SER A 458 10.43 20.07 -6.39
C SER A 458 9.01 20.60 -6.20
N TRP A 459 8.91 21.91 -5.95
CA TRP A 459 7.66 22.64 -5.72
C TRP A 459 7.57 23.82 -6.70
N LEU A 460 6.37 24.09 -7.19
CA LEU A 460 6.05 25.28 -7.95
C LEU A 460 4.72 25.85 -7.43
N TRP A 461 4.83 26.91 -6.65
CA TRP A 461 3.70 27.66 -6.12
C TRP A 461 3.31 28.80 -7.04
N GLN A 462 2.00 29.10 -7.10
CA GLN A 462 1.48 30.34 -7.66
C GLN A 462 0.54 31.00 -6.66
N PHE A 463 0.76 32.30 -6.44
CA PHE A 463 0.03 33.12 -5.48
C PHE A 463 -0.58 34.30 -6.23
N GLN A 464 -1.87 34.19 -6.57
CA GLN A 464 -2.55 35.28 -7.26
C GLN A 464 -2.54 36.54 -6.38
N GLY A 465 -2.00 37.66 -6.86
CA GLY A 465 -1.96 38.92 -6.10
C GLY A 465 -0.96 38.96 -4.92
N GLY A 466 -0.20 37.88 -4.71
CA GLY A 466 0.86 37.80 -3.70
C GLY A 466 2.23 38.24 -4.23
N GLU A 467 3.11 38.65 -3.32
CA GLU A 467 4.51 38.97 -3.60
C GLU A 467 5.43 38.08 -2.72
N PRO A 468 6.25 37.20 -3.31
CA PRO A 468 6.35 36.95 -4.76
C PRO A 468 5.13 36.22 -5.32
N ALA A 469 4.80 36.44 -6.60
CA ALA A 469 3.67 35.80 -7.27
C ALA A 469 3.85 34.28 -7.53
N SER A 470 5.07 33.78 -7.36
CA SER A 470 5.41 32.35 -7.46
C SER A 470 6.60 32.02 -6.57
N SER A 471 6.70 30.77 -6.12
CA SER A 471 7.86 30.29 -5.35
C SER A 471 8.21 28.84 -5.69
N THR A 472 9.47 28.45 -5.46
CA THR A 472 9.94 27.06 -5.51
C THR A 472 10.42 26.54 -4.16
N GLU A 473 10.21 27.31 -3.09
CA GLU A 473 10.47 26.86 -1.73
C GLU A 473 9.39 25.87 -1.28
N GLN A 474 9.73 24.91 -0.44
CA GLN A 474 8.75 23.97 0.10
C GLN A 474 7.67 24.67 0.95
N ASN A 475 8.06 25.65 1.77
CA ASN A 475 7.16 26.38 2.66
C ASN A 475 7.37 27.90 2.51
N PRO A 476 6.81 28.54 1.47
CA PRO A 476 7.06 29.94 1.16
C PRO A 476 6.27 30.91 2.06
N LEU A 477 6.84 32.09 2.29
CA LEU A 477 6.19 33.22 2.94
C LEU A 477 5.80 34.28 1.89
N VAL A 478 4.53 34.68 1.85
CA VAL A 478 3.98 35.53 0.78
C VAL A 478 3.33 36.77 1.35
N TYR A 479 3.61 37.94 0.78
CA TYR A 479 3.06 39.22 1.17
C TYR A 479 1.87 39.62 0.29
N TYR A 480 0.76 40.07 0.89
CA TYR A 480 -0.42 40.54 0.15
C TYR A 480 -0.69 42.01 0.44
N SER A 481 -0.56 42.86 -0.59
CA SER A 481 -0.63 44.32 -0.45
C SER A 481 -1.99 44.94 -0.73
N MET A 482 -2.91 44.17 -1.33
CA MET A 482 -4.23 44.66 -1.75
C MET A 482 -5.33 43.73 -1.26
N PRO A 483 -6.52 44.27 -0.92
CA PRO A 483 -7.67 43.46 -0.54
C PRO A 483 -8.26 42.73 -1.75
N GLY A 484 -8.82 41.54 -1.50
CA GLY A 484 -9.35 40.67 -2.53
C GLY A 484 -9.47 39.22 -2.06
N SER A 485 -10.07 38.38 -2.90
CA SER A 485 -10.00 36.92 -2.75
C SER A 485 -9.03 36.38 -3.79
N PHE A 486 -8.15 35.49 -3.37
CA PHE A 486 -7.01 35.04 -4.17
C PHE A 486 -6.94 33.52 -4.26
N ASP A 487 -6.68 33.04 -5.48
CA ASP A 487 -6.43 31.64 -5.79
C ASP A 487 -4.98 31.28 -5.42
N VAL A 488 -4.79 30.04 -4.94
CA VAL A 488 -3.46 29.49 -4.65
C VAL A 488 -3.34 28.11 -5.28
N SER A 489 -2.22 27.86 -5.95
CA SER A 489 -1.91 26.55 -6.51
C SER A 489 -0.53 26.06 -6.11
N LEU A 490 -0.40 24.75 -5.91
CA LEU A 490 0.87 24.06 -5.72
C LEU A 490 0.97 22.91 -6.72
N GLN A 491 2.02 22.95 -7.55
CA GLN A 491 2.48 21.78 -8.28
C GLN A 491 3.69 21.18 -7.59
N VAL A 492 3.65 19.86 -7.35
CA VAL A 492 4.79 19.10 -6.86
C VAL A 492 5.25 18.10 -7.90
N SER A 493 6.56 17.86 -7.97
CA SER A 493 7.13 16.88 -8.90
C SER A 493 8.24 16.06 -8.22
N ASN A 494 8.52 14.91 -8.82
CA ASN A 494 9.71 14.09 -8.57
C ASN A 494 10.12 13.39 -9.88
N ASN A 495 11.10 12.50 -9.83
CA ASN A 495 11.53 11.73 -11.02
C ASN A 495 10.44 10.87 -11.65
N ASP A 496 9.38 10.53 -10.90
CA ASP A 496 8.31 9.63 -11.31
C ASP A 496 7.09 10.37 -11.89
N GLY A 497 6.94 11.68 -11.64
CA GLY A 497 5.84 12.47 -12.19
C GLY A 497 5.61 13.82 -11.52
N SER A 498 4.41 14.37 -11.71
CA SER A 498 3.95 15.58 -11.04
C SER A 498 2.45 15.54 -10.76
N ASP A 499 2.03 16.28 -9.72
CA ASP A 499 0.62 16.51 -9.39
C ASP A 499 0.39 18.00 -9.09
N LEU A 500 -0.84 18.47 -9.32
CA LEU A 500 -1.23 19.87 -9.18
C LEU A 500 -2.51 19.99 -8.38
N ILE A 501 -2.49 20.81 -7.33
CA ILE A 501 -3.67 21.26 -6.61
C ILE A 501 -3.84 22.77 -6.82
N GLU A 502 -5.08 23.18 -7.10
CA GLU A 502 -5.48 24.58 -7.26
C GLU A 502 -6.76 24.81 -6.44
N LEU A 503 -6.69 25.74 -5.48
CA LEU A 503 -7.82 26.13 -4.65
C LEU A 503 -8.22 27.56 -4.98
N SER A 504 -9.42 27.70 -5.55
CA SER A 504 -10.00 29.00 -5.87
C SER A 504 -10.49 29.72 -4.62
N GLU A 505 -10.34 31.04 -4.58
CA GLU A 505 -10.78 31.92 -3.50
C GLU A 505 -10.24 31.49 -2.11
N TYR A 506 -9.06 30.86 -2.08
CA TYR A 506 -8.48 30.24 -0.89
C TYR A 506 -8.14 31.27 0.21
N LEU A 507 -7.59 32.42 -0.17
CA LEU A 507 -7.19 33.47 0.77
C LEU A 507 -8.05 34.72 0.59
N LEU A 508 -8.66 35.21 1.68
CA LEU A 508 -9.37 36.48 1.73
C LEU A 508 -8.52 37.56 2.42
N VAL A 509 -8.14 38.59 1.67
CA VAL A 509 -7.46 39.78 2.20
C VAL A 509 -8.46 40.90 2.34
N LEU A 510 -8.67 41.35 3.57
CA LEU A 510 -9.62 42.39 3.93
C LEU A 510 -8.96 43.77 3.91
N ASP A 511 -9.74 44.76 3.52
CA ASP A 511 -9.39 46.17 3.66
C ASP A 511 -9.40 46.54 5.15
N SER A 512 -8.29 47.10 5.61
CA SER A 512 -8.04 47.38 7.03
C SER A 512 -9.01 48.41 7.62
N ILE A 513 -9.61 49.26 6.79
CA ILE A 513 -10.55 50.31 7.17
C ILE A 513 -11.98 49.79 7.09
N LEU A 514 -12.34 49.12 5.99
CA LEU A 514 -13.72 48.65 5.77
C LEU A 514 -14.11 47.50 6.69
N CYS A 515 -13.14 46.76 7.22
CA CYS A 515 -13.41 45.67 8.16
C CYS A 515 -13.71 46.14 9.59
N GLN A 516 -13.41 47.39 9.94
CA GLN A 516 -13.68 47.90 11.29
C GLN A 516 -15.17 48.26 11.44
N PRO A 517 -15.82 47.83 12.53
CA PRO A 517 -17.14 48.33 12.90
C PRO A 517 -17.11 49.84 13.10
N GLN A 518 -18.19 50.51 12.71
CA GLN A 518 -18.43 51.89 13.09
C GLN A 518 -19.54 51.92 14.14
N VAL A 519 -19.39 52.75 15.16
CA VAL A 519 -20.36 52.81 16.26
C VAL A 519 -20.47 54.21 16.85
N PHE A 520 -21.69 54.59 17.21
CA PHE A 520 -22.03 55.84 17.87
C PHE A 520 -23.15 55.57 18.87
N ALA A 521 -22.90 55.84 20.15
CA ALA A 521 -23.89 55.62 21.19
C ALA A 521 -25.01 56.67 21.18
N GLY A 522 -24.75 57.87 20.64
CA GLY A 522 -25.63 59.01 20.77
C GLY A 522 -24.89 60.20 21.38
N ALA A 523 -25.52 61.37 21.31
CA ALA A 523 -25.00 62.58 21.94
C ALA A 523 -25.26 62.58 23.46
N ASP A 524 -24.39 63.25 24.20
CA ASP A 524 -24.61 63.54 25.62
C ASP A 524 -25.95 64.25 25.80
N THR A 525 -26.69 63.87 26.84
CA THR A 525 -28.06 64.34 27.02
C THR A 525 -28.49 64.36 28.47
N ILE A 526 -29.64 65.00 28.73
CA ILE A 526 -30.21 65.20 30.05
C ILE A 526 -31.62 64.62 30.10
N ILE A 527 -31.91 63.85 31.14
CA ILE A 527 -33.26 63.38 31.47
C ILE A 527 -33.66 63.81 32.88
N LEU A 528 -34.96 63.84 33.16
CA LEU A 528 -35.45 64.07 34.52
C LEU A 528 -35.40 62.78 35.34
N ALA A 529 -35.09 62.90 36.63
CA ALA A 529 -35.11 61.76 37.55
C ALA A 529 -36.47 61.03 37.49
N GLY A 530 -36.43 59.71 37.26
CA GLY A 530 -37.60 58.85 37.08
C GLY A 530 -38.06 58.66 35.63
N GLN A 531 -37.38 59.25 34.65
CA GLN A 531 -37.57 58.95 33.22
C GLN A 531 -36.57 57.86 32.76
N SER A 532 -37.00 57.01 31.83
CA SER A 532 -36.10 56.15 31.06
C SER A 532 -35.64 56.87 29.79
N PHE A 533 -34.46 56.50 29.29
CA PHE A 533 -33.85 57.08 28.09
C PHE A 533 -33.77 56.05 26.96
N ALA A 534 -34.39 56.34 25.82
CA ALA A 534 -34.26 55.50 24.62
C ALA A 534 -33.10 56.00 23.74
N THR A 535 -32.20 55.11 23.35
CA THR A 535 -30.99 55.43 22.54
C THR A 535 -31.33 55.63 21.05
N VAL A 536 -32.40 56.37 20.74
CA VAL A 536 -32.97 56.54 19.38
C VAL A 536 -32.03 57.15 18.34
N HIS A 537 -30.89 57.70 18.77
CA HIS A 537 -29.87 58.29 17.91
C HIS A 537 -28.59 57.45 17.82
N ALA A 538 -28.56 56.26 18.41
CA ALA A 538 -27.43 55.35 18.28
C ALA A 538 -27.31 54.84 16.84
N GLN A 539 -26.09 54.68 16.36
CA GLN A 539 -25.78 54.19 15.02
C GLN A 539 -24.66 53.16 15.07
N ALA A 540 -24.72 52.17 14.20
CA ALA A 540 -23.63 51.22 14.01
C ALA A 540 -23.64 50.66 12.58
N GLU A 541 -22.46 50.39 12.02
CA GLU A 541 -22.25 49.78 10.69
C GLU A 541 -21.09 48.77 10.75
N ASN A 542 -21.00 47.86 9.77
CA ASN A 542 -19.94 46.85 9.63
C ASN A 542 -19.69 45.98 10.88
N TYR A 543 -20.77 45.62 11.59
CA TYR A 543 -20.71 44.82 12.82
C TYR A 543 -21.51 43.53 12.70
N SER A 544 -21.09 42.51 13.45
CA SER A 544 -21.78 41.23 13.63
C SER A 544 -22.67 41.20 14.87
N ALA A 545 -22.28 41.93 15.92
CA ALA A 545 -23.03 42.04 17.18
C ALA A 545 -22.83 43.43 17.84
N LEU A 546 -23.76 43.80 18.72
CA LEU A 546 -23.73 45.00 19.54
C LEU A 546 -23.85 44.65 21.01
N HIS A 547 -23.29 45.48 21.88
CA HIS A 547 -23.45 45.37 23.32
C HIS A 547 -23.35 46.72 24.02
N TRP A 548 -24.34 47.02 24.86
CA TRP A 548 -24.40 48.19 25.73
C TRP A 548 -23.91 47.85 27.13
N ILE A 549 -23.10 48.73 27.70
CA ILE A 549 -22.73 48.70 29.12
C ILE A 549 -22.95 50.07 29.75
N THR A 550 -23.22 50.10 31.05
CA THR A 550 -23.33 51.34 31.83
C THR A 550 -22.25 51.40 32.90
N SER A 551 -21.76 52.61 33.22
CA SER A 551 -20.95 52.84 34.43
C SER A 551 -21.80 52.89 35.71
N GLY A 552 -23.12 52.98 35.55
CA GLY A 552 -24.12 53.15 36.59
C GLY A 552 -24.69 51.86 37.19
N ASP A 553 -25.73 51.99 38.01
CA ASP A 553 -26.52 50.87 38.58
C ASP A 553 -27.87 50.63 37.86
N GLY A 554 -28.16 51.38 36.80
CA GLY A 554 -29.33 51.18 35.95
C GLY A 554 -29.21 49.98 35.00
N GLU A 555 -30.29 49.71 34.28
CA GLU A 555 -30.40 48.55 33.38
C GLU A 555 -30.93 48.94 31.99
N PHE A 556 -30.47 48.22 30.96
CA PHE A 556 -31.05 48.25 29.63
C PHE A 556 -32.16 47.20 29.52
N ASP A 557 -33.23 47.52 28.82
CA ASP A 557 -34.28 46.55 28.46
C ASP A 557 -33.75 45.39 27.60
N ASN A 558 -32.81 45.71 26.69
CA ASN A 558 -32.00 44.76 25.96
C ASN A 558 -30.69 45.43 25.53
N ASP A 559 -29.59 45.01 26.14
CA ASP A 559 -28.26 45.57 25.89
C ASP A 559 -27.64 45.16 24.54
N THR A 560 -28.27 44.30 23.74
CA THR A 560 -27.75 43.89 22.42
C THR A 560 -28.40 44.61 21.24
N LEU A 561 -29.40 45.46 21.49
CA LEU A 561 -30.08 46.22 20.43
C LEU A 561 -29.37 47.54 20.16
N LEU A 562 -29.37 47.99 18.90
CA LEU A 562 -28.91 49.33 18.55
C LEU A 562 -29.73 50.41 19.27
N ILE A 563 -31.06 50.24 19.26
CA ILE A 563 -31.99 51.09 19.98
C ILE A 563 -32.46 50.34 21.22
N ALA A 564 -31.97 50.74 22.39
CA ALA A 564 -32.28 50.19 23.69
C ALA A 564 -32.82 51.28 24.62
N THR A 565 -33.55 50.89 25.65
CA THR A 565 -34.08 51.78 26.68
C THR A 565 -33.32 51.57 27.98
N TYR A 566 -32.57 52.60 28.39
CA TYR A 566 -31.90 52.64 29.68
C TYR A 566 -32.83 53.16 30.77
N THR A 567 -32.95 52.43 31.88
CA THR A 567 -33.67 52.86 33.08
C THR A 567 -32.66 53.14 34.18
N PRO A 568 -32.46 54.42 34.58
CA PRO A 568 -31.49 54.77 35.61
C PRO A 568 -31.79 54.12 36.96
N GLY A 569 -30.74 53.65 37.61
CA GLY A 569 -30.81 53.09 38.96
C GLY A 569 -30.73 54.16 40.05
N SER A 570 -30.64 53.70 41.29
CA SER A 570 -30.63 54.57 42.47
C SER A 570 -29.33 55.36 42.62
N GLN A 571 -28.20 54.75 42.25
CA GLN A 571 -26.88 55.39 42.25
C GLN A 571 -26.76 56.39 41.11
N ASP A 572 -27.31 56.08 39.94
CA ASP A 572 -27.32 57.01 38.80
C ASP A 572 -28.01 58.33 39.18
N ILE A 573 -29.18 58.25 39.83
CA ILE A 573 -29.93 59.42 40.30
C ILE A 573 -29.17 60.16 41.42
N GLN A 574 -28.51 59.43 42.32
CA GLN A 574 -27.72 60.02 43.41
C GLN A 574 -26.48 60.76 42.90
N GLN A 575 -25.81 60.20 41.89
CA GLN A 575 -24.61 60.76 41.26
C GLN A 575 -24.94 61.76 40.15
N GLN A 576 -26.21 61.83 39.73
CA GLN A 576 -26.73 62.70 38.68
C GLN A 576 -26.15 62.43 37.28
N GLU A 577 -25.55 61.25 37.08
CA GLU A 577 -24.87 60.89 35.85
C GLU A 577 -24.79 59.36 35.69
N ALA A 578 -24.91 58.87 34.45
CA ALA A 578 -24.52 57.52 34.05
C ALA A 578 -23.86 57.57 32.65
N MET A 579 -22.74 56.86 32.46
CA MET A 579 -22.09 56.74 31.15
C MET A 579 -22.54 55.47 30.46
N LEU A 580 -23.12 55.59 29.27
CA LEU A 580 -23.62 54.47 28.48
C LEU A 580 -22.68 54.23 27.30
N THR A 581 -22.10 53.03 27.20
CA THR A 581 -21.14 52.67 26.15
C THR A 581 -21.73 51.60 25.24
N LEU A 582 -21.75 51.87 23.93
CA LEU A 582 -22.10 50.89 22.90
C LEU A 582 -20.82 50.34 22.27
N THR A 583 -20.67 49.04 22.25
CA THR A 583 -19.60 48.31 21.57
C THR A 583 -20.15 47.58 20.36
N ALA A 584 -19.50 47.71 19.20
CA ALA A 584 -19.78 46.97 17.98
C ALA A 584 -18.65 45.97 17.70
N PHE A 585 -19.01 44.71 17.52
CA PHE A 585 -18.08 43.60 17.25
C PHE A 585 -17.97 43.32 15.75
N PRO A 586 -16.76 43.04 15.23
CA PRO A 586 -16.54 42.82 13.79
C PRO A 586 -17.05 41.46 13.29
N TYR A 587 -17.16 41.31 11.97
CA TYR A 587 -17.47 40.03 11.31
C TYR A 587 -16.28 39.05 11.32
N PHE A 588 -15.05 39.56 11.33
CA PHE A 588 -13.83 38.77 11.28
C PHE A 588 -12.95 39.08 12.49
N GLU A 589 -12.38 38.06 13.12
CA GLU A 589 -11.56 38.18 14.34
C GLU A 589 -10.27 38.98 14.13
N VAL A 590 -9.78 39.06 12.88
CA VAL A 590 -8.61 39.88 12.53
C VAL A 590 -8.88 41.38 12.69
N CYS A 591 -10.14 41.79 12.78
CA CYS A 591 -10.57 43.17 12.95
C CYS A 591 -10.87 43.48 14.41
N SER A 592 -10.83 44.75 14.80
CA SER A 592 -11.02 45.15 16.20
C SER A 592 -12.45 45.63 16.43
N SER A 593 -12.95 45.46 17.66
CA SER A 593 -14.23 46.08 18.05
C SER A 593 -14.10 47.60 18.15
N ALA A 594 -15.14 48.33 17.79
CA ALA A 594 -15.25 49.77 18.05
C ALA A 594 -16.21 50.03 19.22
N SER A 595 -15.97 51.08 20.00
CA SER A 595 -16.89 51.51 21.06
C SER A 595 -17.04 53.03 21.11
N HIS A 596 -18.21 53.50 21.53
CA HIS A 596 -18.50 54.91 21.77
C HIS A 596 -19.35 55.05 23.03
N SER A 597 -19.13 56.11 23.80
CA SER A 597 -19.89 56.38 25.03
C SER A 597 -20.68 57.69 24.91
N LEU A 598 -21.84 57.74 25.55
CA LEU A 598 -22.58 58.98 25.81
C LEU A 598 -22.72 59.18 27.32
N VAL A 599 -22.71 60.43 27.76
CA VAL A 599 -22.99 60.82 29.14
C VAL A 599 -24.48 61.17 29.27
N LEU A 600 -25.17 60.46 30.17
CA LEU A 600 -26.57 60.71 30.51
C LEU A 600 -26.63 61.43 31.86
N SER A 601 -26.86 62.75 31.86
CA SER A 601 -27.07 63.51 33.09
C SER A 601 -28.51 63.41 33.57
N ILE A 602 -28.71 63.29 34.89
CA ILE A 602 -30.03 63.08 35.50
C ILE A 602 -30.35 64.25 36.44
N ASP A 603 -31.27 65.11 36.02
CA ASP A 603 -31.71 66.25 36.84
C ASP A 603 -32.73 65.79 37.89
N SER A 604 -32.40 66.05 39.16
CA SER A 604 -33.25 65.80 40.34
C SER A 604 -34.46 66.75 40.46
N GLY A 605 -34.70 67.62 39.47
CA GLY A 605 -35.86 68.51 39.40
C GLY A 605 -35.66 69.86 40.09
N THR A 606 -34.41 70.34 40.18
CA THR A 606 -34.09 71.58 40.90
C THR A 606 -34.11 72.84 40.03
N GLY A 607 -34.20 72.69 38.70
CA GLY A 607 -34.19 73.84 37.77
C GLY A 607 -32.88 74.61 37.75
N ILE A 608 -31.78 74.02 38.24
CA ILE A 608 -30.42 74.58 38.17
C ILE A 608 -29.73 73.93 36.97
N GLN A 609 -29.42 74.72 35.93
CA GLN A 609 -28.74 74.23 34.74
C GLN A 609 -27.35 73.68 35.09
N ALA A 610 -27.15 72.38 34.86
CA ALA A 610 -25.83 71.84 34.53
C ALA A 610 -25.30 72.57 33.28
N PRO A 611 -23.96 72.70 33.10
CA PRO A 611 -23.41 73.25 31.87
C PRO A 611 -24.01 72.51 30.67
N GLU A 612 -24.63 73.26 29.74
CA GLU A 612 -25.21 72.64 28.56
C GLU A 612 -24.10 71.89 27.81
N PRO A 613 -24.25 70.58 27.58
CA PRO A 613 -23.31 69.84 26.73
C PRO A 613 -23.34 70.46 25.33
N ALA A 614 -22.25 70.26 24.58
CA ALA A 614 -22.21 70.71 23.19
C ALA A 614 -23.44 70.18 22.45
N PRO A 615 -24.17 71.01 21.67
CA PRO A 615 -25.41 70.60 21.03
C PRO A 615 -25.16 69.70 19.81
N PHE A 616 -24.01 69.03 19.74
CA PHE A 616 -23.62 68.13 18.67
C PHE A 616 -22.63 67.07 19.16
N SER A 617 -22.53 66.00 18.39
CA SER A 617 -21.50 64.98 18.55
C SER A 617 -20.88 64.65 17.20
N ILE A 618 -19.67 64.07 17.25
CA ILE A 618 -18.88 63.72 16.07
C ILE A 618 -18.59 62.22 16.06
N TYR A 619 -18.87 61.54 14.96
CA TYR A 619 -18.52 60.12 14.79
C TYR A 619 -18.30 59.75 13.31
N PRO A 620 -17.50 58.72 13.02
CA PRO A 620 -16.58 58.09 13.97
C PRO A 620 -15.49 59.09 14.38
N ASN A 621 -14.96 58.95 15.60
CA ASN A 621 -13.82 59.71 16.08
C ASN A 621 -13.03 58.81 17.05
N PRO A 622 -11.86 58.26 16.66
CA PRO A 622 -11.04 58.62 15.50
C PRO A 622 -11.66 58.31 14.12
N VAL A 623 -11.23 59.00 13.07
CA VAL A 623 -11.75 58.95 11.70
C VAL A 623 -10.63 58.80 10.68
N SER A 624 -10.84 58.16 9.52
CA SER A 624 -9.87 58.07 8.41
C SER A 624 -10.35 58.69 7.08
N GLY A 625 -11.56 59.25 7.06
CA GLY A 625 -12.09 59.91 5.86
C GLY A 625 -13.26 60.84 6.14
N PHE A 626 -14.42 60.30 6.47
CA PHE A 626 -15.63 61.09 6.68
C PHE A 626 -16.04 61.10 8.15
N ILE A 627 -16.36 62.28 8.67
CA ILE A 627 -17.08 62.39 9.95
C ILE A 627 -18.51 62.80 9.71
N ASN A 628 -19.39 62.34 10.57
CA ASN A 628 -20.73 62.86 10.75
C ASN A 628 -20.74 63.76 11.99
N VAL A 629 -21.29 64.95 11.82
CA VAL A 629 -21.60 65.90 12.89
C VAL A 629 -23.11 65.89 13.05
N VAL A 630 -23.58 65.40 14.19
CA VAL A 630 -25.01 65.24 14.46
C VAL A 630 -25.40 66.20 15.57
N PHE A 631 -26.28 67.13 15.24
CA PHE A 631 -26.79 68.14 16.16
C PHE A 631 -28.03 67.63 16.91
N SER A 632 -28.14 67.95 18.20
CA SER A 632 -29.28 67.57 19.05
C SER A 632 -30.62 68.16 18.59
N HIS A 633 -30.58 69.21 17.76
CA HIS A 633 -31.73 69.84 17.11
C HIS A 633 -31.24 70.55 15.83
N THR A 634 -32.17 70.94 14.95
CA THR A 634 -31.82 71.65 13.71
C THR A 634 -31.23 73.03 14.01
N ILE A 635 -30.00 73.28 13.55
CA ILE A 635 -29.31 74.55 13.68
C ILE A 635 -29.53 75.41 12.43
N SER A 636 -30.12 76.59 12.62
CA SER A 636 -30.32 77.59 11.55
C SER A 636 -29.51 78.85 11.86
N GLY A 637 -28.23 78.84 11.49
CA GLY A 637 -27.30 79.95 11.63
C GLY A 637 -26.12 79.63 12.54
N GLY A 638 -24.92 79.63 11.95
CA GLY A 638 -23.65 79.36 12.63
C GLY A 638 -22.55 79.03 11.63
N LEU A 639 -21.34 78.79 12.13
CA LEU A 639 -20.19 78.36 11.31
C LEU A 639 -19.52 77.15 11.98
N LEU A 640 -19.29 76.09 11.21
CA LEU A 640 -18.48 74.95 11.60
C LEU A 640 -17.12 75.04 10.90
N GLU A 641 -16.05 74.78 11.63
CA GLU A 641 -14.68 74.80 11.10
C GLU A 641 -13.88 73.60 11.61
N ILE A 642 -13.09 72.98 10.73
CA ILE A 642 -12.02 72.06 11.13
C ILE A 642 -10.73 72.84 11.22
N ILE A 643 -10.02 72.70 12.32
CA ILE A 643 -8.86 73.51 12.67
C ILE A 643 -7.69 72.61 13.04
N SER A 644 -6.49 72.94 12.57
CA SER A 644 -5.27 72.25 12.97
C SER A 644 -4.91 72.55 14.44
N LEU A 645 -3.96 71.78 15.01
CA LEU A 645 -3.34 72.07 16.32
C LEU A 645 -2.75 73.49 16.42
N THR A 646 -2.35 74.10 15.30
CA THR A 646 -1.79 75.45 15.26
C THR A 646 -2.85 76.54 15.12
N GLY A 647 -4.14 76.19 15.08
CA GLY A 647 -5.24 77.15 14.93
C GLY A 647 -5.58 77.53 13.48
N THR A 648 -4.99 76.85 12.49
CA THR A 648 -5.26 77.12 11.07
C THR A 648 -6.58 76.46 10.67
N VAL A 649 -7.51 77.22 10.09
CA VAL A 649 -8.76 76.68 9.55
C VAL A 649 -8.47 75.89 8.27
N LEU A 650 -8.82 74.60 8.28
CA LEU A 650 -8.60 73.64 7.20
C LEU A 650 -9.87 73.42 6.37
N LEU A 651 -11.04 73.45 7.01
CA LEU A 651 -12.35 73.32 6.39
C LEU A 651 -13.31 74.28 7.09
N SER A 652 -14.26 74.87 6.36
CA SER A 652 -15.30 75.74 6.94
C SER A 652 -16.62 75.54 6.23
N GLU A 653 -17.68 75.30 7.00
CA GLU A 653 -19.03 75.02 6.53
C GLU A 653 -20.04 75.94 7.23
N LYS A 654 -20.97 76.55 6.48
CA LYS A 654 -22.06 77.33 7.08
C LYS A 654 -23.19 76.41 7.51
N LEU A 655 -23.74 76.65 8.71
CA LEU A 655 -24.85 75.87 9.24
C LEU A 655 -26.20 76.51 8.86
N GLU A 656 -26.82 76.02 7.79
CA GLU A 656 -28.16 76.42 7.34
C GLU A 656 -29.12 75.23 7.43
N ASN A 657 -29.95 75.18 8.47
CA ASN A 657 -30.86 74.06 8.77
C ASN A 657 -30.14 72.71 8.91
N ALA A 658 -28.94 72.71 9.50
CA ALA A 658 -28.13 71.52 9.67
C ALA A 658 -28.62 70.71 10.89
N GLN A 659 -28.91 69.42 10.67
CA GLN A 659 -29.18 68.46 11.75
C GLN A 659 -28.18 67.30 11.70
N ASN A 660 -27.89 66.79 10.51
CA ASN A 660 -26.82 65.83 10.25
C ASN A 660 -25.95 66.40 9.13
N LEU A 661 -24.64 66.47 9.36
CA LEU A 661 -23.69 66.99 8.39
C LEU A 661 -22.52 66.02 8.25
N GLN A 662 -22.28 65.53 7.04
CA GLN A 662 -21.10 64.73 6.75
C GLN A 662 -19.99 65.63 6.20
N LEU A 663 -18.78 65.48 6.72
CA LEU A 663 -17.61 66.25 6.31
C LEU A 663 -16.55 65.31 5.77
N ASP A 664 -16.04 65.63 4.59
CA ASP A 664 -14.92 64.95 3.96
C ASP A 664 -13.59 65.51 4.46
N LEU A 665 -12.79 64.65 5.08
CA LEU A 665 -11.46 64.99 5.63
C LEU A 665 -10.33 64.28 4.88
N THR A 666 -10.62 63.59 3.78
CA THR A 666 -9.69 62.69 3.08
C THR A 666 -8.45 63.37 2.50
N GLY A 667 -8.47 64.70 2.36
CA GLY A 667 -7.33 65.51 1.94
C GLY A 667 -6.57 66.22 3.07
N LEU A 668 -6.95 66.01 4.33
CA LEU A 668 -6.33 66.71 5.47
C LEU A 668 -5.16 65.90 6.07
N GLN A 669 -4.20 66.61 6.67
CA GLN A 669 -3.06 65.98 7.33
C GLN A 669 -3.51 65.21 8.57
N HIS A 670 -3.10 63.94 8.66
CA HIS A 670 -3.43 63.05 9.78
C HIS A 670 -2.83 63.55 11.10
N GLY A 671 -3.55 63.30 12.19
CA GLY A 671 -3.21 63.74 13.54
C GLY A 671 -4.40 64.29 14.31
N ILE A 672 -4.12 65.03 15.37
CA ILE A 672 -5.16 65.70 16.16
C ILE A 672 -5.58 66.99 15.43
N LEU A 673 -6.88 67.11 15.18
CA LEU A 673 -7.57 68.30 14.69
C LEU A 673 -8.60 68.74 15.72
N PHE A 674 -9.21 69.91 15.52
CA PHE A 674 -10.32 70.39 16.32
C PHE A 674 -11.49 70.77 15.44
N LEU A 675 -12.68 70.31 15.80
CA LEU A 675 -13.92 70.76 15.20
C LEU A 675 -14.46 71.91 16.06
N ARG A 676 -14.50 73.12 15.50
CA ARG A 676 -15.05 74.31 16.14
C ARG A 676 -16.43 74.63 15.57
N VAL A 677 -17.43 74.75 16.43
CA VAL A 677 -18.77 75.23 16.04
C VAL A 677 -19.06 76.56 16.72
N ASN A 678 -19.26 77.60 15.91
CA ASN A 678 -19.64 78.94 16.34
C ASN A 678 -21.15 79.15 16.16
N LEU A 679 -21.88 79.21 17.28
CA LEU A 679 -23.32 79.48 17.33
C LEU A 679 -23.57 80.84 18.01
N LYS A 680 -23.57 81.92 17.22
CA LYS A 680 -23.75 83.31 17.69
C LYS A 680 -22.72 83.71 18.78
N GLU A 681 -23.10 83.68 20.06
CA GLU A 681 -22.25 84.10 21.20
C GLU A 681 -21.50 82.93 21.88
N ILE A 682 -21.75 81.69 21.46
CA ILE A 682 -21.16 80.49 22.07
C ILE A 682 -20.30 79.76 21.05
N VAL A 683 -19.11 79.34 21.48
CA VAL A 683 -18.14 78.57 20.69
C VAL A 683 -17.90 77.23 21.37
N PHE A 684 -18.14 76.16 20.63
CA PHE A 684 -17.83 74.80 21.05
C PHE A 684 -16.61 74.30 20.28
N VAL A 685 -15.72 73.56 20.95
CA VAL A 685 -14.54 72.97 20.32
C VAL A 685 -14.43 71.53 20.77
N GLU A 686 -14.47 70.61 19.80
CA GLU A 686 -14.31 69.19 20.03
C GLU A 686 -13.01 68.67 19.43
N LYS A 687 -12.34 67.75 20.13
CA LYS A 687 -11.12 67.11 19.64
C LYS A 687 -11.49 66.08 18.59
N LEU A 688 -10.83 66.15 17.44
CA LEU A 688 -10.97 65.20 16.35
C LEU A 688 -9.65 64.49 16.08
N VAL A 689 -9.64 63.17 15.91
CA VAL A 689 -8.43 62.40 15.60
C VAL A 689 -8.56 61.83 14.19
N LEU A 690 -7.82 62.39 13.24
CA LEU A 690 -7.76 61.91 11.86
C LEU A 690 -6.60 60.93 11.71
N MET A 691 -6.90 59.66 11.45
CA MET A 691 -5.94 58.57 11.29
C MET A 691 -5.48 58.45 9.84
N ASN A 692 -4.28 57.90 9.65
CA ASN A 692 -3.73 57.56 8.34
C ASN A 692 -4.69 56.59 7.62
N ARG A 693 -4.95 56.80 6.34
CA ARG A 693 -5.46 55.73 5.48
C ARG A 693 -4.42 54.64 5.31
#